data_AF-A0A7C8EQT3-F1
#
_entry.id   AF-A0A7C8EQT3-F1
#
_cell.length_a   1.000
_cell.length_b   1.000
_cell.length_c   1.000
_cell.angle_alpha   90.00
_cell.angle_beta   90.00
_cell.angle_gamma   90.00
#
_symmetry.space_group_name_H-M   'P 1'
#
loop_
_entity.id
_entity.type
_entity.pdbx_description
1 polymer ?
#
loop_
_entity_poly.entity_id
_entity_poly.type
_entity_poly.pdbx_seq_one_letter_code
_entity_poly.pdbx_strand_id
1 'polypeptide(L)'
;MFEKLVCAFAALSTSMAAFAAGIEAASAERETVIVCPRKASALESFAAREVRRYVYVRTGELLPIVRSAGRADAVVVASKGDRALKPLTHDRDIEALVAQLGRDDYLVRTRDTKRGQRQVYLVGGSDVATLYAAYRFAEHLGVRFYLDGDVIPDKTIPLALPDLDERRSPLFELRGIQPFHDFPEGPDWWNADEYKAVVAQLPKLGMNFFGLHTYPNIEPTVWTGLAEDVGPDGSVKVSYSTRYFSTAMDLGWGFAKRPTSDYACGAAALFDRDDYGSDVMCGLTPQPSTPEGNNEVFNRTGAMFRDVFTLARKLGVKTCVGTETPLAVPGTVSGRLEERDKPVQDLYEGIFTRIMKTHPLDYYWFWTPEGWTWEDTTEAQVQRTVDDVLAARAAAKNVGAPFELATCGWVLGPQYDRAYLGKALPNDVNVSCISRAVGHDPVEPAFAEVEGRGKWAIPWLEDDPAMTSLQLWAGRMRRDARDALAYGCTGLMGIHWRTRILGPNVATLAQAAWDQTGWPEEKRDRSGPVGGVQVNSGIRDIGGTDDDPLYQTVRYSMKAYLFSAPNGRYRVTLHFTEPYHTAKDMRVMTVTIQGKTVLDGLDVYAEVGKDHALSFTFEDVEARDGRIEVAFAGGPDAPCVAGIVVEGAGHAERINCGGGTYKDYRADPPQSPPHPPADDFYRDWALHAFGAEVGKDAARGLSDVDGRLPRPTDWVHGPGGYVPDARSWDDVQKDYAFVDAFAALRPRVVGNGNIERFDYWLNNLEFLRATGRMKCVWHTYNAAIENVKAEENEAKKRRVARETALPRRIELIRAVEAAYGYLLGTVTTSGAMGTTANLEGHTFPGMLDKPGEELAQILGEPLPADAQLRETYEGPARLVVTAKRTCLGSAEPLALKVTLLDEIPLGAAAGGAVHWRALGEDAYRVKPLQLSARNTYRAEITAAEISGRDIEYYVEVVASGGKTIRWPASAPRINQTVVIAP
;
A
#
# COMPACT_ATOMS: atom_id res chain seq x y z
N MET A 1 62.55 57.80 26.77
CA MET A 1 62.28 56.76 25.75
C MET A 1 61.27 55.71 26.25
N PHE A 2 61.15 55.49 27.57
CA PHE A 2 60.17 54.57 28.16
C PHE A 2 58.70 55.09 28.19
N GLU A 3 58.46 56.39 28.34
CA GLU A 3 57.08 56.93 28.40
C GLU A 3 56.33 56.91 27.05
N LYS A 4 57.05 56.93 25.91
CA LYS A 4 56.42 56.84 24.58
C LYS A 4 56.02 55.41 24.19
N LEU A 5 56.57 54.38 24.84
CA LEU A 5 56.19 52.98 24.61
C LEU A 5 54.92 52.58 25.37
N VAL A 6 54.67 53.19 26.54
CA VAL A 6 53.52 52.86 27.40
C VAL A 6 52.21 53.44 26.84
N CYS A 7 52.24 54.65 26.26
CA CYS A 7 51.06 55.21 25.58
C CYS A 7 50.70 54.49 24.27
N ALA A 8 51.67 53.90 23.57
CA ALA A 8 51.41 53.13 22.35
C ALA A 8 50.76 51.76 22.65
N PHE A 9 51.13 51.13 23.78
CA PHE A 9 50.51 49.88 24.22
C PHE A 9 49.09 50.05 24.77
N ALA A 10 48.80 51.16 25.47
CA ALA A 10 47.46 51.45 25.97
C ALA A 10 46.46 51.81 24.85
N ALA A 11 46.92 52.44 23.76
CA ALA A 11 46.10 52.75 22.59
C ALA A 11 45.85 51.51 21.70
N LEU A 12 46.79 50.57 21.61
CA LEU A 12 46.58 49.29 20.92
C LEU A 12 45.63 48.37 21.71
N SER A 13 45.68 48.36 23.04
CA SER A 13 44.78 47.52 23.86
C SER A 13 43.34 48.03 23.87
N THR A 14 43.11 49.35 23.81
CA THR A 14 41.76 49.93 23.67
C THR A 14 41.21 49.78 22.25
N SER A 15 42.06 49.82 21.22
CA SER A 15 41.64 49.56 19.84
C SER A 15 41.36 48.08 19.57
N MET A 16 42.13 47.15 20.16
CA MET A 16 41.82 45.71 20.12
C MET A 16 40.60 45.33 20.95
N ALA A 17 40.35 45.98 22.10
CA ALA A 17 39.13 45.77 22.88
C ALA A 17 37.89 46.34 22.17
N ALA A 18 38.01 47.46 21.44
CA ALA A 18 36.92 48.00 20.61
C ALA A 18 36.71 47.19 19.31
N PHE A 19 37.75 46.54 18.77
CA PHE A 19 37.64 45.63 17.63
C PHE A 19 37.09 44.25 18.09
N ALA A 20 37.46 43.78 19.28
CA ALA A 20 36.88 42.58 19.89
C ALA A 20 35.42 42.80 20.31
N ALA A 21 35.09 43.94 20.92
CA ALA A 21 33.69 44.32 21.21
C ALA A 21 32.89 44.65 19.93
N GLY A 22 33.54 45.13 18.87
CA GLY A 22 32.94 45.34 17.55
C GLY A 22 32.74 44.06 16.74
N ILE A 23 33.52 43.01 17.03
CA ILE A 23 33.35 41.65 16.48
C ILE A 23 32.34 40.85 17.33
N GLU A 24 32.32 41.01 18.66
CA GLU A 24 31.28 40.44 19.54
C GLU A 24 29.91 41.11 19.34
N ALA A 25 29.85 42.36 18.87
CA ALA A 25 28.60 43.03 18.50
C ALA A 25 28.07 42.64 17.10
N ALA A 26 28.76 41.80 16.34
CA ALA A 26 28.36 41.37 15.00
C ALA A 26 27.80 39.94 14.92
N SER A 27 27.70 39.22 16.05
CA SER A 27 27.07 37.89 16.11
C SER A 27 26.01 37.76 17.21
N ALA A 28 25.19 38.81 17.42
CA ALA A 28 23.88 38.55 18.00
C ALA A 28 23.15 37.59 17.06
N GLU A 29 23.01 36.31 17.46
CA GLU A 29 22.21 35.33 16.73
C GLU A 29 20.86 35.97 16.43
N ARG A 30 20.55 36.09 15.14
CA ARG A 30 19.31 36.72 14.72
C ARG A 30 18.18 35.78 15.08
N GLU A 31 17.19 36.32 15.80
CA GLU A 31 15.96 35.60 16.10
C GLU A 31 15.38 35.01 14.81
N THR A 32 14.91 33.76 14.86
CA THR A 32 14.21 33.10 13.75
C THR A 32 12.75 32.92 14.12
N VAL A 33 11.84 33.27 13.22
CA VAL A 33 10.39 33.23 13.48
C VAL A 33 9.62 32.57 12.34
N ILE A 34 8.39 32.13 12.62
CA ILE A 34 7.44 31.70 11.59
C ILE A 34 6.43 32.81 11.39
N VAL A 35 6.30 33.30 10.15
CA VAL A 35 5.35 34.36 9.82
C VAL A 35 4.10 33.76 9.21
N CYS A 36 2.97 33.95 9.88
CA CYS A 36 1.65 33.56 9.42
C CYS A 36 0.72 34.79 9.38
N PRO A 37 0.12 35.13 8.23
CA PRO A 37 -0.68 36.35 8.07
C PRO A 37 -1.80 36.52 9.09
N ARG A 38 -2.19 37.77 9.38
CA ARG A 38 -3.26 38.07 10.36
C ARG A 38 -4.63 37.54 9.95
N LYS A 39 -4.90 37.43 8.64
CA LYS A 39 -6.16 36.92 8.07
C LYS A 39 -5.98 35.52 7.47
N ALA A 40 -4.94 34.80 7.88
CA ALA A 40 -4.69 33.43 7.45
C ALA A 40 -5.92 32.56 7.68
N SER A 41 -6.22 31.71 6.71
CA SER A 41 -7.22 30.67 6.86
C SER A 41 -6.84 29.69 7.96
N ALA A 42 -7.78 28.84 8.35
CA ALA A 42 -7.52 27.81 9.35
C ALA A 42 -6.43 26.84 8.85
N LEU A 43 -6.42 26.51 7.56
CA LEU A 43 -5.44 25.60 6.97
C LEU A 43 -4.05 26.25 6.82
N GLU A 44 -3.96 27.54 6.51
CA GLU A 44 -2.69 28.28 6.55
C GLU A 44 -2.11 28.34 7.97
N SER A 45 -2.98 28.56 8.98
CA SER A 45 -2.58 28.54 10.39
C SER A 45 -2.09 27.15 10.82
N PHE A 46 -2.74 26.09 10.33
CA PHE A 46 -2.31 24.72 10.54
C PHE A 46 -0.96 24.42 9.86
N ALA A 47 -0.77 24.86 8.62
CA ALA A 47 0.50 24.73 7.91
C ALA A 47 1.65 25.41 8.67
N ALA A 48 1.43 26.60 9.23
CA ALA A 48 2.42 27.28 10.07
C ALA A 48 2.76 26.50 11.36
N ARG A 49 1.78 25.82 11.96
CA ARG A 49 2.00 24.95 13.12
C ARG A 49 2.75 23.67 12.75
N GLU A 50 2.47 23.07 11.59
CA GLU A 50 3.23 21.92 11.08
C GLU A 50 4.69 22.32 10.78
N VAL A 51 4.95 23.50 10.20
CA VAL A 51 6.32 24.04 10.08
C VAL A 51 6.99 24.14 11.45
N ARG A 52 6.30 24.71 12.44
CA ARG A 52 6.82 24.82 13.82
C ARG A 52 7.14 23.46 14.41
N ARG A 53 6.24 22.48 14.25
CA ARG A 53 6.42 21.09 14.70
C ARG A 53 7.69 20.49 14.09
N TYR A 54 7.86 20.54 12.77
CA TYR A 54 9.02 19.90 12.14
C TYR A 54 10.33 20.62 12.42
N VAL A 55 10.33 21.95 12.54
CA VAL A 55 11.52 22.65 13.06
C VAL A 55 11.83 22.16 14.47
N TYR A 56 10.84 22.15 15.37
CA TYR A 56 11.02 21.70 16.75
C TYR A 56 11.60 20.29 16.87
N VAL A 57 11.01 19.28 16.19
CA VAL A 57 11.53 17.90 16.30
C VAL A 57 12.87 17.71 15.59
N ARG A 58 13.29 18.65 14.74
CA ARG A 58 14.56 18.59 14.02
C ARG A 58 15.69 19.37 14.68
N THR A 59 15.38 20.45 15.36
CA THR A 59 16.38 21.36 15.95
C THR A 59 16.34 21.42 17.47
N GLY A 60 15.21 21.05 18.09
CA GLY A 60 14.92 21.30 19.50
C GLY A 60 14.34 22.69 19.77
N GLU A 61 14.32 23.58 18.78
CA GLU A 61 13.92 24.98 18.94
C GLU A 61 12.45 25.19 18.59
N LEU A 62 11.67 25.72 19.53
CA LEU A 62 10.26 26.04 19.31
C LEU A 62 10.11 27.49 18.82
N LEU A 63 10.04 27.67 17.51
CA LEU A 63 9.92 29.00 16.92
C LEU A 63 8.56 29.67 17.22
N PRO A 64 8.53 30.98 17.52
CA PRO A 64 7.27 31.70 17.68
C PRO A 64 6.57 31.89 16.33
N ILE A 65 5.24 31.76 16.32
CA ILE A 65 4.41 32.10 15.16
C ILE A 65 3.93 33.56 15.33
N VAL A 66 4.42 34.44 14.46
CA VAL A 66 4.19 35.88 14.51
C VAL A 66 3.51 36.39 13.24
N ARG A 67 3.10 37.67 13.24
CA ARG A 67 2.41 38.30 12.10
C ARG A 67 3.33 39.06 11.16
N SER A 68 4.58 39.31 11.55
CA SER A 68 5.60 39.99 10.76
C SER A 68 6.98 39.61 11.26
N ALA A 69 7.95 39.47 10.34
CA ALA A 69 9.33 39.11 10.68
C ALA A 69 10.11 40.26 11.36
N GLY A 70 9.76 41.52 11.12
CA GLY A 70 10.55 42.64 11.63
C GLY A 70 12.02 42.61 11.15
N ARG A 71 12.96 42.29 12.04
CA ARG A 71 14.41 42.13 11.75
C ARG A 71 14.90 40.68 11.92
N ALA A 72 13.99 39.73 12.18
CA ALA A 72 14.27 38.31 12.32
C ALA A 72 14.48 37.63 10.96
N ASP A 73 15.21 36.51 10.98
CA ASP A 73 15.14 35.52 9.92
C ASP A 73 13.76 34.83 9.99
N ALA A 74 13.19 34.42 8.85
CA ALA A 74 11.80 34.00 8.84
C ALA A 74 11.47 32.85 7.89
N VAL A 75 10.58 31.97 8.33
CA VAL A 75 9.80 31.11 7.43
C VAL A 75 8.42 31.74 7.23
N VAL A 76 8.14 32.20 6.02
CA VAL A 76 6.87 32.86 5.67
C VAL A 76 5.93 31.82 5.09
N VAL A 77 4.79 31.60 5.74
CA VAL A 77 3.77 30.61 5.34
C VAL A 77 2.50 31.34 4.92
N ALA A 78 2.12 31.25 3.64
CA ALA A 78 0.96 31.97 3.13
C ALA A 78 0.39 31.39 1.82
N SER A 79 -0.88 31.67 1.58
CA SER A 79 -1.60 31.41 0.34
C SER A 79 -1.50 32.61 -0.62
N LYS A 80 -1.44 32.34 -1.94
CA LYS A 80 -1.47 33.36 -3.00
C LYS A 80 -2.68 34.29 -2.88
N GLY A 81 -3.81 33.77 -2.39
CA GLY A 81 -5.05 34.51 -2.22
C GLY A 81 -5.01 35.55 -1.09
N ASP A 82 -4.02 35.47 -0.18
CA ASP A 82 -3.93 36.39 0.94
C ASP A 82 -3.41 37.77 0.52
N ARG A 83 -4.28 38.78 0.66
CA ARG A 83 -3.94 40.19 0.42
C ARG A 83 -2.81 40.68 1.33
N ALA A 84 -2.53 40.00 2.44
CA ALA A 84 -1.43 40.27 3.35
C ALA A 84 -0.06 39.78 2.85
N LEU A 85 0.02 39.03 1.74
CA LEU A 85 1.29 38.58 1.17
C LEU A 85 2.16 39.72 0.61
N LYS A 86 1.55 40.72 -0.05
CA LYS A 86 2.26 41.88 -0.63
C LYS A 86 3.14 42.63 0.38
N PRO A 87 2.65 42.98 1.59
CA PRO A 87 3.50 43.58 2.63
C PRO A 87 4.43 42.58 3.34
N LEU A 88 4.41 41.29 3.04
CA LEU A 88 5.32 40.30 3.63
C LEU A 88 6.53 40.00 2.75
N THR A 89 6.39 40.05 1.43
CA THR A 89 7.48 39.74 0.49
C THR A 89 8.41 40.93 0.28
N HIS A 90 7.89 42.16 0.11
CA HIS A 90 8.68 43.35 -0.27
C HIS A 90 9.71 43.11 -1.42
N ASP A 91 9.50 42.03 -2.19
CA ASP A 91 10.41 41.45 -3.16
C ASP A 91 9.61 41.20 -4.42
N ARG A 92 9.94 41.98 -5.48
CA ARG A 92 9.21 41.96 -6.74
C ARG A 92 9.38 40.64 -7.49
N ASP A 93 10.47 39.93 -7.28
CA ASP A 93 10.73 38.65 -7.94
C ASP A 93 9.86 37.56 -7.32
N ILE A 94 9.76 37.55 -5.99
CA ILE A 94 8.83 36.65 -5.28
C ILE A 94 7.38 36.97 -5.66
N GLU A 95 6.98 38.24 -5.71
CA GLU A 95 5.64 38.63 -6.15
C GLU A 95 5.33 38.14 -7.58
N ALA A 96 6.29 38.26 -8.50
CA ALA A 96 6.15 37.80 -9.87
C ALA A 96 6.02 36.27 -9.96
N LEU A 97 6.79 35.52 -9.16
CA LEU A 97 6.70 34.06 -9.09
C LEU A 97 5.35 33.61 -8.51
N VAL A 98 4.92 34.22 -7.41
CA VAL A 98 3.64 33.89 -6.75
C VAL A 98 2.46 34.20 -7.67
N ALA A 99 2.52 35.29 -8.45
CA ALA A 99 1.48 35.63 -9.42
C ALA A 99 1.26 34.52 -10.47
N GLN A 100 2.28 33.70 -10.76
CA GLN A 100 2.21 32.62 -11.74
C GLN A 100 1.71 31.29 -11.18
N LEU A 101 1.59 31.13 -9.86
CA LEU A 101 1.15 29.86 -9.27
C LEU A 101 -0.30 29.54 -9.67
N GLY A 102 -0.52 28.36 -10.24
CA GLY A 102 -1.83 27.71 -10.36
C GLY A 102 -2.37 27.27 -8.99
N ARG A 103 -3.62 26.80 -8.94
CA ARG A 103 -4.32 26.47 -7.68
C ARG A 103 -3.57 25.47 -6.79
N ASP A 104 -2.99 24.43 -7.40
CA ASP A 104 -2.29 23.35 -6.68
C ASP A 104 -0.76 23.48 -6.76
N ASP A 105 -0.25 24.54 -7.38
CA ASP A 105 1.17 24.86 -7.41
C ASP A 105 1.64 25.36 -6.04
N TYR A 106 2.92 25.17 -5.74
CA TYR A 106 3.56 25.86 -4.62
C TYR A 106 4.99 26.31 -4.92
N LEU A 107 5.44 27.28 -4.12
CA LEU A 107 6.77 27.86 -4.12
C LEU A 107 7.43 27.59 -2.78
N VAL A 108 8.67 27.07 -2.82
CA VAL A 108 9.57 26.98 -1.67
C VAL A 108 10.86 27.70 -2.06
N ARG A 109 11.10 28.88 -1.48
CA ARG A 109 12.15 29.78 -1.98
C ARG A 109 12.88 30.51 -0.87
N THR A 110 14.20 30.55 -0.93
CA THR A 110 15.04 31.36 -0.05
C THR A 110 15.46 32.67 -0.72
N ARG A 111 15.39 33.76 0.05
CA ARG A 111 15.94 35.08 -0.31
C ARG A 111 16.55 35.74 0.92
N ASP A 112 17.64 36.44 0.70
CA ASP A 112 18.18 37.36 1.68
C ASP A 112 17.62 38.76 1.41
N THR A 113 17.06 39.40 2.43
CA THR A 113 16.55 40.76 2.31
C THR A 113 17.71 41.74 2.09
N LYS A 114 17.41 42.96 1.63
CA LYS A 114 18.41 44.05 1.53
C LYS A 114 19.13 44.39 2.84
N ARG A 115 18.55 44.01 3.98
CA ARG A 115 19.11 44.21 5.32
C ARG A 115 19.83 42.95 5.86
N GLY A 116 19.95 41.94 5.01
CA GLY A 116 20.72 40.72 5.24
C GLY A 116 19.95 39.61 5.98
N GLN A 117 18.67 39.77 6.32
CA GLN A 117 17.88 38.69 6.94
C GLN A 117 17.57 37.61 5.92
N ARG A 118 17.60 36.34 6.32
CA ARG A 118 17.18 35.22 5.48
C ARG A 118 15.68 34.96 5.61
N GLN A 119 15.00 34.84 4.47
CA GLN A 119 13.59 34.48 4.42
C GLN A 119 13.37 33.26 3.53
N VAL A 120 12.63 32.28 4.05
CA VAL A 120 12.14 31.11 3.33
C VAL A 120 10.65 31.29 3.09
N TYR A 121 10.25 31.46 1.84
CA TYR A 121 8.86 31.60 1.42
C TYR A 121 8.27 30.24 1.09
N LEU A 122 7.22 29.86 1.82
CA LEU A 122 6.39 28.69 1.60
C LEU A 122 5.02 29.18 1.15
N VAL A 123 4.84 29.31 -0.17
CA VAL A 123 3.65 29.94 -0.74
C VAL A 123 2.91 28.99 -1.65
N GLY A 124 1.68 28.64 -1.29
CA GLY A 124 0.78 27.85 -2.14
C GLY A 124 -0.08 28.71 -3.03
N GLY A 125 -0.46 28.21 -4.21
CA GLY A 125 -1.51 28.81 -5.02
C GLY A 125 -2.92 28.72 -4.41
N SER A 126 -3.08 27.85 -3.42
CA SER A 126 -4.23 27.70 -2.54
C SER A 126 -3.77 27.36 -1.11
N ASP A 127 -4.73 27.33 -0.17
CA ASP A 127 -4.46 26.98 1.22
C ASP A 127 -3.95 25.53 1.36
N VAL A 128 -4.47 24.61 0.55
CA VAL A 128 -4.03 23.20 0.53
C VAL A 128 -2.61 23.11 -0.06
N ALA A 129 -2.32 23.85 -1.14
CA ALA A 129 -0.97 23.91 -1.68
C ALA A 129 0.04 24.55 -0.72
N THR A 130 -0.42 25.44 0.16
CA THR A 130 0.42 26.02 1.23
C THR A 130 0.80 24.96 2.25
N LEU A 131 -0.11 24.02 2.54
CA LEU A 131 0.17 22.86 3.37
C LEU A 131 1.19 21.92 2.69
N TYR A 132 1.10 21.69 1.38
CA TYR A 132 2.14 20.94 0.65
C TYR A 132 3.52 21.59 0.73
N ALA A 133 3.59 22.92 0.62
CA ALA A 133 4.84 23.66 0.77
C ALA A 133 5.46 23.49 2.16
N ALA A 134 4.63 23.46 3.22
CA ALA A 134 5.07 23.20 4.59
C ALA A 134 5.69 21.80 4.75
N TYR A 135 5.09 20.79 4.14
CA TYR A 135 5.62 19.43 4.18
C TYR A 135 6.86 19.27 3.31
N ARG A 136 6.93 19.91 2.14
CA ARG A 136 8.15 19.96 1.32
C ARG A 136 9.30 20.61 2.08
N PHE A 137 9.04 21.68 2.83
CA PHE A 137 10.03 22.26 3.73
C PHE A 137 10.49 21.28 4.81
N ALA A 138 9.59 20.51 5.42
CA ALA A 138 9.96 19.46 6.38
C ALA A 138 10.84 18.36 5.73
N GLU A 139 10.61 18.01 4.47
CA GLU A 139 11.47 17.08 3.72
C GLU A 139 12.90 17.61 3.56
N HIS A 140 13.09 18.92 3.37
CA HIS A 140 14.41 19.56 3.36
C HIS A 140 15.09 19.56 4.73
N LEU A 141 14.33 19.42 5.82
CA LEU A 141 14.88 19.18 7.16
C LEU A 141 15.22 17.70 7.41
N GLY A 142 14.94 16.82 6.43
CA GLY A 142 15.22 15.38 6.48
C GLY A 142 14.04 14.52 6.96
N VAL A 143 12.82 15.07 7.07
CA VAL A 143 11.63 14.28 7.43
C VAL A 143 11.12 13.53 6.20
N ARG A 144 10.58 12.31 6.37
CA ARG A 144 9.83 11.59 5.33
C ARG A 144 8.47 11.15 5.82
N PHE A 145 7.53 10.96 4.91
CA PHE A 145 6.13 10.67 5.21
C PHE A 145 5.68 9.39 4.53
N TYR A 146 4.89 8.58 5.23
CA TYR A 146 4.27 7.35 4.74
C TYR A 146 2.85 7.22 5.33
N LEU A 147 2.04 6.28 4.84
CA LEU A 147 0.67 6.08 5.34
C LEU A 147 0.62 5.73 6.83
N ASP A 148 1.64 5.06 7.36
CA ASP A 148 1.68 4.64 8.77
C ASP A 148 2.30 5.68 9.71
N GLY A 149 2.83 6.80 9.19
CA GLY A 149 3.36 7.89 10.01
C GLY A 149 4.57 8.62 9.44
N ASP A 150 5.14 9.49 10.27
CA ASP A 150 6.29 10.32 9.95
C ASP A 150 7.60 9.60 10.32
N VAL A 151 8.63 9.71 9.49
CA VAL A 151 10.00 9.28 9.80
C VAL A 151 10.82 10.51 10.12
N ILE A 152 11.15 10.64 11.41
CA ILE A 152 12.01 11.70 11.94
C ILE A 152 13.43 11.14 12.12
N PRO A 153 14.47 11.78 11.54
CA PRO A 153 15.85 11.38 11.77
C PRO A 153 16.24 11.47 13.24
N ASP A 154 16.91 10.44 13.74
CA ASP A 154 17.40 10.36 15.12
C ASP A 154 18.38 11.49 15.50
N LYS A 155 19.10 12.03 14.51
CA LYS A 155 20.09 13.09 14.71
C LYS A 155 19.43 14.45 14.50
N THR A 156 19.49 15.32 15.51
CA THR A 156 19.09 16.73 15.39
C THR A 156 20.05 17.51 14.49
N ILE A 157 19.58 18.60 13.91
CA ILE A 157 20.38 19.56 13.14
C ILE A 157 20.37 20.92 13.85
N PRO A 158 21.42 21.73 13.71
CA PRO A 158 21.39 23.12 14.17
C PRO A 158 20.23 23.88 13.50
N LEU A 159 19.66 24.85 14.21
CA LEU A 159 18.69 25.77 13.61
C LEU A 159 19.40 26.65 12.56
N ALA A 160 19.14 26.37 11.30
CA ALA A 160 19.60 27.18 10.17
C ALA A 160 18.55 27.12 9.05
N LEU A 161 18.17 28.29 8.53
CA LEU A 161 17.25 28.34 7.40
C LEU A 161 17.96 27.86 6.11
N PRO A 162 17.43 26.81 5.44
CA PRO A 162 18.05 26.23 4.24
C PRO A 162 18.01 27.19 3.05
N ASP A 163 18.91 26.97 2.09
CA ASP A 163 18.89 27.64 0.79
C ASP A 163 18.09 26.80 -0.21
N LEU A 164 16.91 27.28 -0.59
CA LEU A 164 15.91 26.54 -1.36
C LEU A 164 15.50 27.31 -2.61
N ASP A 165 15.34 26.61 -3.72
CA ASP A 165 14.92 27.14 -5.02
C ASP A 165 13.99 26.13 -5.70
N GLU A 166 12.72 26.10 -5.27
CA GLU A 166 11.74 25.19 -5.86
C GLU A 166 10.44 25.92 -6.20
N ARG A 167 9.89 25.58 -7.36
CA ARG A 167 8.49 25.80 -7.72
C ARG A 167 7.99 24.46 -8.24
N ARG A 168 6.90 23.95 -7.67
CA ARG A 168 6.36 22.63 -8.03
C ARG A 168 4.91 22.75 -8.44
N SER A 169 4.55 21.94 -9.44
CA SER A 169 3.20 21.77 -9.97
C SER A 169 2.94 20.27 -10.04
N PRO A 170 1.77 19.78 -9.59
CA PRO A 170 1.46 18.37 -9.69
C PRO A 170 1.23 17.98 -11.15
N LEU A 171 1.57 16.74 -11.52
CA LEU A 171 1.34 16.20 -12.86
C LEU A 171 -0.08 15.64 -13.03
N PHE A 172 -0.74 15.31 -11.92
CA PHE A 172 -2.12 14.83 -11.86
C PHE A 172 -2.93 15.73 -10.95
N GLU A 173 -4.18 16.02 -11.29
CA GLU A 173 -5.13 16.80 -10.48
C GLU A 173 -5.53 16.03 -9.21
N LEU A 174 -5.86 14.74 -9.37
CA LEU A 174 -6.19 13.84 -8.27
C LEU A 174 -5.02 12.89 -8.00
N ARG A 175 -4.61 12.81 -6.75
CA ARG A 175 -3.49 12.00 -6.29
C ARG A 175 -3.89 11.35 -4.99
N GLY A 176 -3.86 10.03 -4.88
CA GLY A 176 -4.44 9.42 -3.69
C GLY A 176 -4.27 7.92 -3.55
N ILE A 177 -5.13 7.38 -2.71
CA ILE A 177 -5.18 5.96 -2.39
C ILE A 177 -6.61 5.43 -2.51
N GLN A 178 -6.70 4.13 -2.75
CA GLN A 178 -7.94 3.37 -2.73
C GLN A 178 -7.81 2.17 -1.77
N PRO A 179 -8.13 2.34 -0.48
CA PRO A 179 -8.25 1.19 0.42
C PRO A 179 -9.38 0.25 -0.01
N PHE A 180 -9.11 -1.05 -0.04
CA PHE A 180 -10.07 -2.08 -0.47
C PHE A 180 -10.61 -2.88 0.73
N HIS A 181 -11.94 -2.79 0.96
CA HIS A 181 -12.66 -3.63 1.90
C HIS A 181 -12.98 -5.04 1.38
N ASP A 182 -12.58 -6.07 2.14
CA ASP A 182 -12.83 -7.51 1.90
C ASP A 182 -12.03 -8.39 2.90
N PHE A 183 -10.85 -7.93 3.34
CA PHE A 183 -9.87 -8.69 4.13
C PHE A 183 -9.41 -7.99 5.43
N PRO A 184 -8.99 -8.75 6.47
CA PRO A 184 -8.59 -8.19 7.77
C PRO A 184 -7.30 -7.35 7.72
N GLU A 185 -6.47 -7.51 6.69
CA GLU A 185 -5.28 -6.71 6.43
C GLU A 185 -5.61 -5.26 6.05
N GLY A 186 -6.84 -5.02 5.61
CA GLY A 186 -7.31 -3.77 5.03
C GLY A 186 -8.22 -2.94 5.95
N PRO A 187 -9.00 -2.02 5.36
CA PRO A 187 -9.87 -1.09 6.05
C PRO A 187 -11.05 -1.73 6.80
N ASP A 188 -11.34 -3.02 6.63
CA ASP A 188 -12.36 -3.74 7.41
C ASP A 188 -12.07 -3.73 8.91
N TRP A 189 -10.81 -3.61 9.30
CA TRP A 189 -10.38 -3.54 10.69
C TRP A 189 -10.05 -2.13 11.15
N TRP A 190 -10.18 -1.13 10.28
CA TRP A 190 -9.91 0.24 10.65
C TRP A 190 -11.04 0.80 11.52
N ASN A 191 -10.66 1.48 12.59
CA ASN A 191 -11.54 2.34 13.38
C ASN A 191 -11.35 3.82 12.99
N ALA A 192 -12.16 4.71 13.57
CA ALA A 192 -12.14 6.15 13.25
C ALA A 192 -10.74 6.78 13.40
N ASP A 193 -9.96 6.40 14.41
CA ASP A 193 -8.62 6.94 14.62
C ASP A 193 -7.61 6.46 13.58
N GLU A 194 -7.74 5.21 13.12
CA GLU A 194 -6.89 4.64 12.07
C GLU A 194 -7.20 5.28 10.72
N TYR A 195 -8.48 5.44 10.37
CA TYR A 195 -8.89 6.22 9.21
C TYR A 195 -8.34 7.65 9.24
N LYS A 196 -8.50 8.35 10.37
CA LYS A 196 -8.00 9.74 10.52
C LYS A 196 -6.47 9.80 10.45
N ALA A 197 -5.76 8.81 10.99
CA ALA A 197 -4.31 8.74 10.88
C ALA A 197 -3.87 8.62 9.42
N VAL A 198 -4.50 7.71 8.64
CA VAL A 198 -4.20 7.54 7.21
C VAL A 198 -4.56 8.80 6.40
N VAL A 199 -5.76 9.36 6.58
CA VAL A 199 -6.21 10.56 5.88
C VAL A 199 -5.29 11.77 6.16
N ALA A 200 -4.82 11.92 7.39
CA ALA A 200 -3.91 13.01 7.77
C ALA A 200 -2.51 12.90 7.12
N GLN A 201 -2.10 11.71 6.68
CA GLN A 201 -0.84 11.52 5.96
C GLN A 201 -0.93 11.88 4.48
N LEU A 202 -2.13 11.88 3.87
CA LEU A 202 -2.26 12.14 2.42
C LEU A 202 -1.71 13.51 2.01
N PRO A 203 -2.04 14.63 2.68
CA PRO A 203 -1.46 15.92 2.33
C PRO A 203 0.06 15.96 2.51
N LYS A 204 0.62 15.18 3.45
CA LYS A 204 2.07 15.08 3.66
C LYS A 204 2.78 14.39 2.50
N LEU A 205 2.10 13.44 1.86
CA LEU A 205 2.51 12.79 0.63
C LEU A 205 2.19 13.64 -0.63
N GLY A 206 1.64 14.85 -0.46
CA GLY A 206 1.17 15.67 -1.57
C GLY A 206 -0.06 15.08 -2.29
N MET A 207 -0.80 14.19 -1.63
CA MET A 207 -2.03 13.55 -2.11
C MET A 207 -3.27 14.30 -1.60
N ASN A 208 -4.36 14.23 -2.37
CA ASN A 208 -5.63 14.92 -2.13
C ASN A 208 -6.87 14.04 -2.39
N PHE A 209 -6.74 12.71 -2.48
CA PHE A 209 -7.87 11.83 -2.77
C PHE A 209 -7.86 10.56 -1.92
N PHE A 210 -9.03 10.18 -1.43
CA PHE A 210 -9.29 8.98 -0.63
C PHE A 210 -10.60 8.32 -1.10
N GLY A 211 -10.52 7.17 -1.77
CA GLY A 211 -11.69 6.46 -2.29
C GLY A 211 -11.78 5.03 -1.75
N LEU A 212 -12.96 4.57 -1.35
CA LEU A 212 -13.12 3.22 -0.78
C LEU A 212 -13.71 2.27 -1.79
N HIS A 213 -13.04 1.14 -2.04
CA HIS A 213 -13.63 0.00 -2.76
C HIS A 213 -14.43 -0.89 -1.79
N THR A 214 -15.64 -1.26 -2.20
CA THR A 214 -16.55 -2.11 -1.43
C THR A 214 -17.48 -2.91 -2.32
N TYR A 215 -17.82 -4.12 -1.92
CA TYR A 215 -18.85 -4.95 -2.53
C TYR A 215 -20.25 -4.56 -2.02
N PRO A 216 -21.22 -4.35 -2.92
CA PRO A 216 -22.55 -3.95 -2.49
C PRO A 216 -23.20 -5.07 -1.66
N ASN A 217 -23.99 -4.67 -0.67
CA ASN A 217 -24.75 -5.55 0.22
C ASN A 217 -23.93 -6.47 1.15
N ILE A 218 -22.60 -6.47 1.03
CA ILE A 218 -21.70 -7.12 1.98
C ILE A 218 -21.25 -6.11 3.03
N GLU A 219 -20.53 -5.06 2.61
CA GLU A 219 -20.00 -4.05 3.53
C GLU A 219 -20.97 -2.89 3.82
N PRO A 220 -20.95 -2.32 5.05
CA PRO A 220 -21.88 -1.27 5.47
C PRO A 220 -21.54 0.14 4.94
N THR A 221 -20.53 0.26 4.07
CA THR A 221 -20.03 1.54 3.56
C THR A 221 -21.10 2.32 2.79
N VAL A 222 -21.89 1.63 1.97
CA VAL A 222 -23.04 2.22 1.25
C VAL A 222 -24.31 1.43 1.57
N TRP A 223 -25.34 2.14 2.04
CA TRP A 223 -26.66 1.59 2.31
C TRP A 223 -27.55 1.71 1.08
N THR A 224 -28.20 0.63 0.67
CA THR A 224 -29.14 0.58 -0.46
C THR A 224 -30.59 0.51 0.02
N GLY A 225 -31.37 1.55 -0.21
CA GLY A 225 -32.79 1.57 0.16
C GLY A 225 -33.52 2.81 -0.36
N LEU A 226 -34.77 3.01 0.10
CA LEU A 226 -35.64 4.06 -0.42
C LEU A 226 -35.59 5.33 0.43
N ALA A 227 -35.77 6.50 -0.19
CA ALA A 227 -35.67 7.80 0.50
C ALA A 227 -36.59 7.94 1.73
N GLU A 228 -37.77 7.30 1.70
CA GLU A 228 -38.74 7.27 2.82
C GLU A 228 -38.22 6.54 4.09
N ASP A 229 -37.24 5.65 3.91
CA ASP A 229 -36.59 4.89 4.99
C ASP A 229 -35.47 5.68 5.66
N VAL A 230 -35.14 6.88 5.17
CA VAL A 230 -34.09 7.75 5.72
C VAL A 230 -34.68 8.73 6.73
N GLY A 231 -34.18 8.68 7.96
CA GLY A 231 -34.50 9.61 9.04
C GLY A 231 -34.00 11.05 8.79
N PRO A 232 -34.43 12.03 9.60
CA PRO A 232 -33.99 13.42 9.48
C PRO A 232 -32.47 13.61 9.62
N ASP A 233 -31.82 12.81 10.46
CA ASP A 233 -30.38 12.83 10.76
C ASP A 233 -29.54 11.89 9.86
N GLY A 234 -30.21 11.19 8.93
CA GLY A 234 -29.58 10.20 8.06
C GLY A 234 -29.58 8.77 8.63
N SER A 235 -30.17 8.55 9.81
CA SER A 235 -30.40 7.20 10.33
C SER A 235 -31.31 6.39 9.40
N VAL A 236 -31.11 5.07 9.34
CA VAL A 236 -31.95 4.17 8.52
C VAL A 236 -33.01 3.49 9.39
N LYS A 237 -34.23 3.38 8.84
CA LYS A 237 -35.36 2.68 9.47
C LYS A 237 -35.46 1.23 9.01
N VAL A 238 -35.07 0.95 7.77
CA VAL A 238 -35.10 -0.36 7.13
C VAL A 238 -33.74 -0.61 6.48
N SER A 239 -33.18 -1.79 6.71
CA SER A 239 -31.89 -2.20 6.16
C SER A 239 -31.82 -3.73 6.04
N TYR A 240 -30.63 -4.25 5.79
CA TYR A 240 -30.33 -5.67 5.59
C TYR A 240 -29.06 -6.02 6.38
N SER A 241 -28.85 -7.31 6.61
CA SER A 241 -27.63 -7.80 7.26
C SER A 241 -26.41 -7.44 6.42
N THR A 242 -25.39 -6.87 7.06
CA THR A 242 -24.15 -6.37 6.46
C THR A 242 -23.01 -6.54 7.48
N ARG A 243 -21.76 -6.44 7.04
CA ARG A 243 -20.59 -6.70 7.89
C ARG A 243 -19.29 -6.13 7.33
N TYR A 244 -18.35 -5.81 8.20
CA TYR A 244 -16.91 -5.85 7.89
C TYR A 244 -16.32 -7.13 8.47
N PHE A 245 -15.22 -7.64 7.91
CA PHE A 245 -14.52 -8.84 8.35
C PHE A 245 -14.26 -8.85 9.87
N SER A 246 -14.45 -10.01 10.51
CA SER A 246 -14.04 -10.26 11.89
C SER A 246 -13.60 -11.71 12.08
N THR A 247 -12.83 -11.98 13.13
CA THR A 247 -12.36 -13.33 13.46
C THR A 247 -13.50 -14.29 13.88
N ALA A 248 -14.70 -13.78 14.13
CA ALA A 248 -15.89 -14.58 14.44
C ALA A 248 -16.57 -15.17 13.19
N MET A 249 -16.08 -14.88 11.98
CA MET A 249 -16.73 -15.23 10.73
C MET A 249 -16.07 -16.43 10.04
N ASP A 250 -16.86 -17.11 9.21
CA ASP A 250 -16.45 -18.15 8.25
C ASP A 250 -16.92 -17.67 6.87
N LEU A 251 -16.08 -16.86 6.21
CA LEU A 251 -16.54 -15.88 5.20
C LEU A 251 -16.57 -16.39 3.76
N GLY A 252 -16.15 -17.63 3.52
CA GLY A 252 -15.57 -17.94 2.21
C GLY A 252 -14.17 -17.32 2.09
N TRP A 253 -13.46 -17.60 1.01
CA TRP A 253 -12.03 -17.29 0.86
C TRP A 253 -11.08 -18.04 1.82
N GLY A 254 -11.47 -19.22 2.30
CA GLY A 254 -10.60 -20.11 3.08
C GLY A 254 -10.40 -19.73 4.56
N PHE A 255 -10.89 -18.58 5.01
CA PHE A 255 -10.81 -18.17 6.42
C PHE A 255 -11.79 -18.94 7.30
N ALA A 256 -11.25 -19.73 8.24
CA ALA A 256 -12.01 -20.37 9.29
C ALA A 256 -12.22 -19.44 10.49
N LYS A 257 -13.40 -19.52 11.10
CA LYS A 257 -13.69 -18.89 12.39
C LYS A 257 -12.71 -19.39 13.45
N ARG A 258 -11.99 -18.46 14.08
CA ARG A 258 -11.04 -18.78 15.16
C ARG A 258 -11.03 -17.66 16.20
N PRO A 259 -11.34 -17.95 17.48
CA PRO A 259 -11.25 -16.94 18.52
C PRO A 259 -9.78 -16.52 18.69
N THR A 260 -9.52 -15.23 18.82
CA THR A 260 -8.14 -14.71 18.93
C THR A 260 -7.41 -15.18 20.18
N SER A 261 -8.12 -15.70 21.20
CA SER A 261 -7.51 -16.36 22.36
C SER A 261 -6.77 -17.65 22.00
N ASP A 262 -7.12 -18.30 20.89
CA ASP A 262 -6.48 -19.54 20.41
C ASP A 262 -5.31 -19.27 19.46
N TYR A 263 -4.90 -18.00 19.30
CA TYR A 263 -3.78 -17.64 18.43
C TYR A 263 -2.46 -17.99 19.10
N ALA A 264 -1.61 -18.70 18.37
CA ALA A 264 -0.39 -19.31 18.87
C ALA A 264 0.76 -18.30 19.03
N CYS A 265 1.87 -18.77 19.60
CA CYS A 265 3.13 -18.02 19.75
C CYS A 265 2.97 -16.65 20.45
N GLY A 266 1.98 -16.56 21.35
CA GLY A 266 1.62 -15.34 22.08
C GLY A 266 0.87 -14.29 21.27
N ALA A 267 0.51 -14.57 20.02
CA ALA A 267 -0.22 -13.65 19.15
C ALA A 267 -1.58 -13.23 19.71
N ALA A 268 -2.21 -14.05 20.55
CA ALA A 268 -3.42 -13.72 21.29
C ALA A 268 -3.33 -12.39 22.08
N ALA A 269 -2.13 -11.99 22.50
CA ALA A 269 -1.88 -10.74 23.22
C ALA A 269 -2.14 -9.49 22.36
N LEU A 270 -2.13 -9.61 21.04
CA LEU A 270 -2.36 -8.50 20.12
C LEU A 270 -3.82 -8.01 20.13
N PHE A 271 -4.75 -8.85 20.58
CA PHE A 271 -6.19 -8.65 20.44
C PHE A 271 -6.85 -8.40 21.79
N ASP A 272 -7.87 -7.55 21.82
CA ASP A 272 -8.63 -7.24 23.04
C ASP A 272 -9.89 -8.09 23.21
N ARG A 273 -10.29 -8.86 22.18
CA ARG A 273 -11.47 -9.74 22.17
C ARG A 273 -11.36 -10.86 21.14
N ASP A 274 -12.16 -11.91 21.30
CA ASP A 274 -12.16 -13.08 20.42
C ASP A 274 -12.77 -12.85 19.04
N ASP A 275 -13.76 -11.96 18.95
CA ASP A 275 -14.46 -11.54 17.74
C ASP A 275 -13.89 -10.21 17.22
N TYR A 276 -12.57 -10.15 17.09
CA TYR A 276 -11.86 -8.94 16.71
C TYR A 276 -12.24 -8.46 15.30
N GLY A 277 -12.42 -7.15 15.16
CA GLY A 277 -12.78 -6.44 13.92
C GLY A 277 -12.99 -4.94 14.17
N SER A 278 -13.58 -4.21 13.21
CA SER A 278 -13.88 -2.79 13.39
C SER A 278 -14.86 -2.52 14.54
N ASP A 279 -14.72 -1.37 15.20
CA ASP A 279 -15.56 -0.95 16.33
C ASP A 279 -17.03 -0.77 15.92
N VAL A 280 -17.31 -0.50 14.63
CA VAL A 280 -18.71 -0.41 14.14
C VAL A 280 -19.45 -1.74 14.30
N MET A 281 -18.73 -2.86 14.26
CA MET A 281 -19.28 -4.22 14.43
C MET A 281 -19.31 -4.68 15.89
N CYS A 282 -18.78 -3.92 16.84
CA CYS A 282 -18.67 -4.36 18.23
C CYS A 282 -20.04 -4.69 18.84
N GLY A 283 -20.20 -5.93 19.32
CA GLY A 283 -21.47 -6.47 19.84
C GLY A 283 -22.47 -6.90 18.76
N LEU A 284 -22.09 -6.86 17.48
CA LEU A 284 -22.92 -7.19 16.30
C LEU A 284 -22.22 -8.18 15.35
N THR A 285 -21.13 -8.79 15.78
CA THR A 285 -20.40 -9.85 15.07
C THR A 285 -21.14 -11.20 15.16
N PRO A 286 -20.96 -12.13 14.21
CA PRO A 286 -20.29 -11.96 12.91
C PRO A 286 -21.09 -11.09 11.95
N GLN A 287 -22.42 -11.05 12.06
CA GLN A 287 -23.26 -10.07 11.41
C GLN A 287 -24.56 -9.96 12.21
N PRO A 288 -25.21 -8.78 12.26
CA PRO A 288 -26.47 -8.63 12.94
C PRO A 288 -27.57 -9.52 12.33
N SER A 289 -28.43 -10.06 13.18
CA SER A 289 -29.58 -10.88 12.76
C SER A 289 -30.93 -10.20 13.01
N THR A 290 -30.94 -9.05 13.68
CA THR A 290 -32.16 -8.29 14.01
C THR A 290 -32.26 -7.02 13.17
N PRO A 291 -33.47 -6.54 12.86
CA PRO A 291 -33.66 -5.27 12.13
C PRO A 291 -32.95 -4.08 12.82
N GLU A 292 -33.00 -4.00 14.15
CA GLU A 292 -32.36 -2.95 14.93
C GLU A 292 -30.83 -3.03 14.81
N GLY A 293 -30.27 -4.24 14.88
CA GLY A 293 -28.84 -4.48 14.71
C GLY A 293 -28.35 -4.11 13.31
N ASN A 294 -29.12 -4.46 12.27
CA ASN A 294 -28.80 -4.10 10.88
C ASN A 294 -28.77 -2.57 10.71
N ASN A 295 -29.78 -1.87 11.23
CA ASN A 295 -29.84 -0.41 11.17
C ASN A 295 -28.67 0.22 11.93
N GLU A 296 -28.33 -0.34 13.09
CA GLU A 296 -27.26 0.16 13.95
C GLU A 296 -25.88 0.10 13.26
N VAL A 297 -25.55 -0.96 12.53
CA VAL A 297 -24.27 -1.04 11.79
C VAL A 297 -24.15 0.08 10.76
N PHE A 298 -25.19 0.31 9.97
CA PHE A 298 -25.20 1.40 9.00
C PHE A 298 -25.10 2.77 9.68
N ASN A 299 -25.81 2.97 10.79
CA ASN A 299 -25.79 4.23 11.53
C ASN A 299 -24.41 4.53 12.14
N ARG A 300 -23.77 3.52 12.75
CA ARG A 300 -22.38 3.63 13.26
C ARG A 300 -21.39 3.94 12.15
N THR A 301 -21.51 3.27 11.01
CA THR A 301 -20.65 3.50 9.84
C THR A 301 -20.82 4.92 9.29
N GLY A 302 -22.07 5.40 9.18
CA GLY A 302 -22.37 6.77 8.78
C GLY A 302 -21.82 7.83 9.75
N ALA A 303 -21.84 7.56 11.06
CA ALA A 303 -21.25 8.44 12.07
C ALA A 303 -19.70 8.46 11.99
N MET A 304 -19.08 7.30 11.81
CA MET A 304 -17.63 7.19 11.59
C MET A 304 -17.19 7.97 10.35
N PHE A 305 -17.86 7.79 9.21
CA PHE A 305 -17.54 8.54 7.99
C PHE A 305 -17.83 10.03 8.12
N ARG A 306 -18.86 10.45 8.86
CA ARG A 306 -19.08 11.88 9.16
C ARG A 306 -17.84 12.48 9.78
N ASP A 307 -17.29 11.81 10.79
CA ASP A 307 -16.13 12.26 11.56
C ASP A 307 -14.86 12.26 10.69
N VAL A 308 -14.57 11.13 10.03
CA VAL A 308 -13.37 10.97 9.17
C VAL A 308 -13.41 11.89 7.96
N PHE A 309 -14.52 11.93 7.19
CA PHE A 309 -14.59 12.70 5.95
C PHE A 309 -14.71 14.21 6.21
N THR A 310 -15.19 14.61 7.40
CA THR A 310 -15.08 16.01 7.84
C THR A 310 -13.62 16.41 8.02
N LEU A 311 -12.79 15.56 8.63
CA LEU A 311 -11.35 15.82 8.71
C LEU A 311 -10.71 15.84 7.32
N ALA A 312 -11.03 14.87 6.45
CA ALA A 312 -10.53 14.82 5.08
C ALA A 312 -10.79 16.14 4.34
N ARG A 313 -12.04 16.63 4.36
CA ARG A 313 -12.43 17.90 3.73
C ARG A 313 -11.67 19.10 4.29
N LYS A 314 -11.46 19.16 5.61
CA LYS A 314 -10.68 20.23 6.27
C LYS A 314 -9.22 20.24 5.85
N LEU A 315 -8.66 19.07 5.52
CA LEU A 315 -7.29 18.91 5.05
C LEU A 315 -7.15 18.98 3.52
N GLY A 316 -8.24 19.23 2.79
CA GLY A 316 -8.23 19.31 1.33
C GLY A 316 -8.19 17.95 0.63
N VAL A 317 -8.52 16.87 1.33
CA VAL A 317 -8.63 15.52 0.78
C VAL A 317 -10.07 15.29 0.32
N LYS A 318 -10.22 14.97 -0.97
CA LYS A 318 -11.47 14.58 -1.61
C LYS A 318 -11.82 13.14 -1.25
N THR A 319 -13.09 12.87 -1.03
CA THR A 319 -13.59 11.57 -0.57
C THR A 319 -14.52 10.91 -1.58
N CYS A 320 -14.40 9.59 -1.70
CA CYS A 320 -15.22 8.79 -2.59
C CYS A 320 -15.67 7.46 -1.96
N VAL A 321 -16.93 7.11 -2.18
CA VAL A 321 -17.52 5.80 -1.91
C VAL A 321 -18.38 5.43 -3.11
N GLY A 322 -18.77 4.17 -3.24
CA GLY A 322 -19.55 3.74 -4.39
C GLY A 322 -20.12 2.35 -4.26
N THR A 323 -20.82 1.91 -5.29
CA THR A 323 -21.40 0.57 -5.40
C THR A 323 -21.02 -0.06 -6.73
N GLU A 324 -20.98 -1.39 -6.78
CA GLU A 324 -20.89 -2.09 -8.05
C GLU A 324 -22.14 -1.81 -8.90
N THR A 325 -21.95 -1.76 -10.21
CA THR A 325 -22.98 -1.53 -11.22
C THR A 325 -23.02 -2.73 -12.18
N PRO A 326 -24.21 -3.26 -12.56
CA PRO A 326 -25.54 -2.82 -12.14
C PRO A 326 -25.80 -2.99 -10.63
N LEU A 327 -26.59 -2.10 -10.05
CA LEU A 327 -26.81 -2.07 -8.60
C LEU A 327 -27.42 -3.37 -8.08
N ALA A 328 -26.71 -4.03 -7.17
CA ALA A 328 -27.24 -5.21 -6.48
C ALA A 328 -28.35 -4.81 -5.49
N VAL A 329 -29.56 -5.35 -5.68
CA VAL A 329 -30.74 -4.99 -4.88
C VAL A 329 -30.91 -5.94 -3.68
N PRO A 330 -30.92 -5.44 -2.43
CA PRO A 330 -31.22 -6.25 -1.25
C PRO A 330 -32.62 -6.87 -1.29
N GLY A 331 -32.73 -8.13 -0.87
CA GLY A 331 -34.02 -8.83 -0.79
C GLY A 331 -35.03 -8.19 0.17
N THR A 332 -34.59 -7.38 1.13
CA THR A 332 -35.46 -6.64 2.06
C THR A 332 -36.19 -5.46 1.40
N VAL A 333 -35.70 -4.99 0.24
CA VAL A 333 -36.29 -3.87 -0.51
C VAL A 333 -36.92 -4.32 -1.83
N SER A 334 -36.48 -5.45 -2.41
CA SER A 334 -36.91 -5.91 -3.75
C SER A 334 -38.43 -5.95 -3.95
N GLY A 335 -39.20 -6.51 -3.00
CA GLY A 335 -40.66 -6.59 -3.11
C GLY A 335 -41.37 -5.23 -3.13
N ARG A 336 -40.74 -4.16 -2.62
CA ARG A 336 -41.27 -2.78 -2.64
C ARG A 336 -40.95 -2.05 -3.95
N LEU A 337 -40.20 -2.67 -4.86
CA LEU A 337 -39.80 -2.08 -6.13
C LEU A 337 -40.72 -2.48 -7.30
N GLU A 338 -41.49 -3.56 -7.17
CA GLU A 338 -42.31 -4.12 -8.26
C GLU A 338 -43.37 -3.13 -8.77
N GLU A 339 -43.90 -2.27 -7.90
CA GLU A 339 -44.92 -1.28 -8.23
C GLU A 339 -44.34 0.10 -8.62
N ARG A 340 -43.02 0.23 -8.69
CA ARG A 340 -42.35 1.52 -8.96
C ARG A 340 -42.01 1.66 -10.43
N ASP A 341 -42.24 2.84 -10.99
CA ASP A 341 -41.96 3.15 -12.40
C ASP A 341 -40.45 3.14 -12.72
N LYS A 342 -39.61 3.51 -11.75
CA LYS A 342 -38.14 3.67 -11.92
C LYS A 342 -37.37 3.09 -10.75
N PRO A 343 -37.44 1.77 -10.52
CA PRO A 343 -36.98 1.15 -9.28
C PRO A 343 -35.49 1.39 -8.98
N VAL A 344 -34.62 1.35 -9.98
CA VAL A 344 -33.17 1.62 -9.80
C VAL A 344 -32.91 3.10 -9.47
N GLN A 345 -33.60 4.03 -10.15
CA GLN A 345 -33.48 5.46 -9.85
C GLN A 345 -33.91 5.74 -8.41
N ASP A 346 -35.04 5.19 -7.97
CA ASP A 346 -35.58 5.38 -6.61
C ASP A 346 -34.61 4.89 -5.52
N LEU A 347 -33.88 3.80 -5.77
CA LEU A 347 -32.83 3.32 -4.87
C LEU A 347 -31.66 4.29 -4.79
N TYR A 348 -31.16 4.79 -5.92
CA TYR A 348 -30.10 5.79 -5.93
C TYR A 348 -30.53 7.11 -5.26
N GLU A 349 -31.79 7.51 -5.39
CA GLU A 349 -32.33 8.66 -4.66
C GLU A 349 -32.28 8.45 -3.15
N GLY A 350 -32.59 7.25 -2.67
CA GLY A 350 -32.45 6.88 -1.25
C GLY A 350 -30.99 6.87 -0.79
N ILE A 351 -30.09 6.23 -1.55
CA ILE A 351 -28.64 6.20 -1.28
C ILE A 351 -28.10 7.63 -1.13
N PHE A 352 -28.34 8.48 -2.12
CA PHE A 352 -27.82 9.84 -2.15
C PHE A 352 -28.44 10.73 -1.07
N THR A 353 -29.74 10.58 -0.81
CA THR A 353 -30.41 11.28 0.30
C THR A 353 -29.77 10.95 1.64
N ARG A 354 -29.42 9.68 1.87
CA ARG A 354 -28.75 9.26 3.10
C ARG A 354 -27.32 9.81 3.18
N ILE A 355 -26.53 9.68 2.11
CA ILE A 355 -25.15 10.18 2.06
C ILE A 355 -25.11 11.66 2.42
N MET A 356 -25.93 12.49 1.77
CA MET A 356 -26.00 13.94 2.02
C MET A 356 -26.31 14.31 3.49
N LYS A 357 -27.02 13.45 4.22
CA LYS A 357 -27.34 13.67 5.64
C LYS A 357 -26.29 13.12 6.60
N THR A 358 -25.53 12.12 6.18
CA THR A 358 -24.61 11.38 7.04
C THR A 358 -23.19 11.90 6.99
N HIS A 359 -22.62 12.12 5.81
CA HIS A 359 -21.20 12.50 5.67
C HIS A 359 -20.94 13.34 4.42
N PRO A 360 -19.91 14.22 4.42
CA PRO A 360 -19.51 14.93 3.22
C PRO A 360 -18.88 13.95 2.21
N LEU A 361 -19.22 14.10 0.94
CA LEU A 361 -18.68 13.28 -0.15
C LEU A 361 -18.38 14.18 -1.36
N ASP A 362 -17.30 13.89 -2.08
CA ASP A 362 -16.92 14.62 -3.30
C ASP A 362 -17.28 13.84 -4.58
N TYR A 363 -17.19 12.51 -4.54
CA TYR A 363 -17.48 11.63 -5.68
C TYR A 363 -18.27 10.40 -5.26
N TYR A 364 -19.19 9.95 -6.12
CA TYR A 364 -19.81 8.64 -6.03
C TYR A 364 -19.32 7.73 -7.17
N TRP A 365 -18.83 6.54 -6.81
CA TRP A 365 -18.26 5.57 -7.74
C TRP A 365 -19.23 4.47 -8.18
N PHE A 366 -19.06 4.06 -9.43
CA PHE A 366 -19.70 2.87 -10.02
C PHE A 366 -18.63 1.83 -10.36
N TRP A 367 -18.56 0.75 -9.59
CA TRP A 367 -17.62 -0.34 -9.87
C TRP A 367 -18.14 -1.19 -11.02
N THR A 368 -17.38 -1.29 -12.12
CA THR A 368 -17.77 -2.22 -13.20
C THR A 368 -17.64 -3.65 -12.68
N PRO A 369 -18.45 -4.60 -13.18
CA PRO A 369 -18.46 -5.95 -12.64
C PRO A 369 -17.08 -6.61 -12.69
N GLU A 370 -16.70 -7.30 -11.61
CA GLU A 370 -15.42 -8.03 -11.54
C GLU A 370 -15.24 -9.01 -12.69
N GLY A 371 -16.32 -9.70 -13.08
CA GLY A 371 -16.34 -10.66 -14.18
C GLY A 371 -15.86 -10.07 -15.52
N TRP A 372 -15.90 -8.76 -15.75
CA TRP A 372 -15.37 -8.14 -16.98
C TRP A 372 -13.84 -8.21 -17.10
N THR A 373 -13.16 -8.62 -16.03
CA THR A 373 -11.73 -8.94 -16.05
C THR A 373 -11.48 -10.35 -16.57
N TRP A 374 -12.31 -11.31 -16.14
CA TRP A 374 -12.04 -12.74 -16.21
C TRP A 374 -12.88 -13.47 -17.27
N GLU A 375 -14.04 -12.92 -17.63
CA GLU A 375 -15.07 -13.55 -18.44
C GLU A 375 -15.50 -12.67 -19.62
N ASP A 376 -15.92 -13.29 -20.73
CA ASP A 376 -16.43 -12.58 -21.90
C ASP A 376 -17.70 -11.78 -21.56
N THR A 377 -17.68 -10.48 -21.84
CA THR A 377 -18.80 -9.59 -21.55
C THR A 377 -19.70 -9.40 -22.78
N THR A 378 -21.00 -9.65 -22.61
CA THR A 378 -22.01 -9.44 -23.65
C THR A 378 -22.45 -7.97 -23.73
N GLU A 379 -22.85 -7.51 -24.91
CA GLU A 379 -23.40 -6.15 -25.10
C GLU A 379 -24.59 -5.86 -24.19
N ALA A 380 -25.42 -6.86 -23.88
CA ALA A 380 -26.55 -6.70 -22.96
C ALA A 380 -26.11 -6.42 -21.52
N GLN A 381 -25.00 -7.03 -21.04
CA GLN A 381 -24.41 -6.71 -19.73
C GLN A 381 -23.86 -5.28 -19.72
N VAL A 382 -23.20 -4.87 -20.80
CA VAL A 382 -22.67 -3.51 -20.96
C VAL A 382 -23.80 -2.48 -20.95
N GLN A 383 -24.87 -2.72 -21.70
CA GLN A 383 -26.02 -1.81 -21.75
C GLN A 383 -26.69 -1.67 -20.38
N ARG A 384 -26.87 -2.77 -19.63
CA ARG A 384 -27.40 -2.70 -18.24
C ARG A 384 -26.53 -1.83 -17.33
N THR A 385 -25.22 -1.88 -17.49
CA THR A 385 -24.27 -1.06 -16.73
C THR A 385 -24.43 0.43 -17.09
N VAL A 386 -24.55 0.73 -18.39
CA VAL A 386 -24.80 2.11 -18.85
C VAL A 386 -26.13 2.63 -18.33
N ASP A 387 -27.21 1.84 -18.43
CA ASP A 387 -28.55 2.23 -17.99
C ASP A 387 -28.59 2.50 -16.47
N ASP A 388 -27.90 1.68 -15.67
CA ASP A 388 -27.79 1.84 -14.22
C ASP A 388 -27.07 3.15 -13.84
N VAL A 389 -25.94 3.46 -14.49
CA VAL A 389 -25.23 4.73 -14.30
C VAL A 389 -26.09 5.93 -14.71
N LEU A 390 -26.87 5.82 -15.79
CA LEU A 390 -27.80 6.87 -16.21
C LEU A 390 -28.96 7.06 -15.22
N ALA A 391 -29.46 5.99 -14.61
CA ALA A 391 -30.45 6.06 -13.55
C ALA A 391 -29.90 6.76 -12.30
N ALA A 392 -28.67 6.43 -11.89
CA ALA A 392 -27.97 7.12 -10.82
C ALA A 392 -27.77 8.61 -11.14
N ARG A 393 -27.36 8.95 -12.36
CA ARG A 393 -27.22 10.35 -12.79
C ARG A 393 -28.55 11.12 -12.72
N ALA A 394 -29.66 10.49 -13.10
CA ALA A 394 -30.98 11.09 -12.95
C ALA A 394 -31.36 11.30 -11.48
N ALA A 395 -31.10 10.31 -10.61
CA ALA A 395 -31.33 10.39 -9.18
C ALA A 395 -30.52 11.52 -8.53
N ALA A 396 -29.22 11.62 -8.83
CA ALA A 396 -28.34 12.68 -8.32
C ALA A 396 -28.88 14.07 -8.65
N LYS A 397 -29.36 14.27 -9.89
CA LYS A 397 -30.01 15.51 -10.30
C LYS A 397 -31.32 15.77 -9.55
N ASN A 398 -32.15 14.73 -9.34
CA ASN A 398 -33.45 14.87 -8.70
C ASN A 398 -33.34 15.28 -7.23
N VAL A 399 -32.39 14.69 -6.49
CA VAL A 399 -32.18 15.00 -5.06
C VAL A 399 -31.23 16.19 -4.82
N GLY A 400 -30.61 16.72 -5.88
CA GLY A 400 -29.63 17.81 -5.77
C GLY A 400 -28.33 17.38 -5.09
N ALA A 401 -27.85 16.18 -5.40
CA ALA A 401 -26.60 15.64 -4.85
C ALA A 401 -25.42 16.58 -5.17
N PRO A 402 -24.58 16.93 -4.16
CA PRO A 402 -23.49 17.90 -4.34
C PRO A 402 -22.18 17.27 -4.85
N PHE A 403 -22.13 15.95 -4.99
CA PHE A 403 -20.95 15.19 -5.43
C PHE A 403 -21.02 14.86 -6.92
N GLU A 404 -19.85 14.65 -7.50
CA GLU A 404 -19.69 14.24 -8.90
C GLU A 404 -19.79 12.72 -9.05
N LEU A 405 -19.95 12.25 -10.29
CA LEU A 405 -20.12 10.84 -10.62
C LEU A 405 -18.89 10.33 -11.37
N ALA A 406 -18.48 9.10 -11.07
CA ALA A 406 -17.36 8.47 -11.74
C ALA A 406 -17.52 6.95 -11.83
N THR A 407 -17.05 6.31 -12.89
CA THR A 407 -16.82 4.86 -12.86
C THR A 407 -15.52 4.56 -12.15
N CYS A 408 -15.41 3.38 -11.55
CA CYS A 408 -14.17 2.84 -11.01
C CYS A 408 -14.12 1.34 -11.28
N GLY A 409 -13.79 0.96 -12.50
CA GLY A 409 -13.95 -0.42 -12.93
C GLY A 409 -12.80 -1.34 -12.56
N TRP A 410 -13.08 -2.64 -12.48
CA TRP A 410 -12.06 -3.67 -12.66
C TRP A 410 -11.36 -3.55 -14.03
N VAL A 411 -12.07 -2.96 -15.00
CA VAL A 411 -11.60 -2.60 -16.34
C VAL A 411 -12.24 -1.28 -16.80
N LEU A 412 -11.58 -0.54 -17.71
CA LEU A 412 -12.07 0.74 -18.26
C LEU A 412 -13.34 0.58 -19.13
N GLY A 413 -13.52 -0.60 -19.71
CA GLY A 413 -14.61 -0.97 -20.60
C GLY A 413 -14.57 -2.47 -20.92
N PRO A 414 -15.56 -3.01 -21.65
CA PRO A 414 -15.61 -4.41 -22.06
C PRO A 414 -14.42 -4.79 -22.96
N GLN A 415 -14.16 -6.09 -23.11
CA GLN A 415 -12.99 -6.61 -23.82
C GLN A 415 -12.89 -6.14 -25.27
N TYR A 416 -14.02 -6.02 -25.97
CA TYR A 416 -14.08 -5.63 -27.37
C TYR A 416 -13.82 -4.13 -27.62
N ASP A 417 -13.98 -3.29 -26.60
CA ASP A 417 -13.65 -1.86 -26.65
C ASP A 417 -13.38 -1.33 -25.23
N ARG A 418 -12.10 -1.25 -24.86
CA ARG A 418 -11.69 -0.81 -23.52
C ARG A 418 -12.00 0.66 -23.25
N ALA A 419 -12.23 1.49 -24.27
CA ALA A 419 -12.62 2.89 -24.10
C ALA A 419 -14.14 3.11 -24.15
N TYR A 420 -14.94 2.04 -24.28
CA TYR A 420 -16.38 2.12 -24.54
C TYR A 420 -17.13 3.03 -23.55
N LEU A 421 -16.89 2.90 -22.23
CA LEU A 421 -17.61 3.70 -21.24
C LEU A 421 -17.31 5.20 -21.37
N GLY A 422 -16.10 5.56 -21.80
CA GLY A 422 -15.74 6.94 -22.12
C GLY A 422 -16.47 7.49 -23.35
N LYS A 423 -16.93 6.61 -24.26
CA LYS A 423 -17.71 6.96 -25.46
C LYS A 423 -19.22 6.97 -25.16
N ALA A 424 -19.69 6.04 -24.34
CA ALA A 424 -21.11 5.78 -24.09
C ALA A 424 -21.74 6.67 -23.00
N LEU A 425 -20.98 7.01 -21.94
CA LEU A 425 -21.50 7.80 -20.83
C LEU A 425 -21.40 9.32 -21.12
N PRO A 426 -22.26 10.16 -20.54
CA PRO A 426 -22.11 11.63 -20.60
C PRO A 426 -20.77 12.13 -20.01
N ASN A 427 -20.24 13.26 -20.50
CA ASN A 427 -18.93 13.81 -20.07
C ASN A 427 -18.88 14.31 -18.62
N ASP A 428 -20.03 14.48 -17.95
CA ASP A 428 -20.10 14.78 -16.52
C ASP A 428 -19.96 13.53 -15.63
N VAL A 429 -19.74 12.35 -16.23
CA VAL A 429 -19.34 11.13 -15.54
C VAL A 429 -17.87 10.85 -15.88
N ASN A 430 -16.99 11.01 -14.88
CA ASN A 430 -15.58 10.67 -15.01
C ASN A 430 -15.40 9.15 -15.15
N VAL A 431 -14.26 8.70 -15.68
CA VAL A 431 -14.00 7.25 -15.83
C VAL A 431 -12.71 6.85 -15.14
N SER A 432 -12.69 5.70 -14.49
CA SER A 432 -11.47 5.17 -13.91
C SER A 432 -11.49 3.65 -13.90
N CYS A 433 -10.32 3.04 -13.80
CA CYS A 433 -10.18 1.62 -13.57
C CYS A 433 -8.88 1.28 -12.84
N ILE A 434 -8.91 0.13 -12.18
CA ILE A 434 -7.71 -0.49 -11.63
C ILE A 434 -6.91 -1.18 -12.73
N SER A 435 -5.60 -1.32 -12.54
CA SER A 435 -4.78 -2.09 -13.49
C SER A 435 -5.20 -3.56 -13.48
N ARG A 436 -5.12 -4.22 -14.64
CA ARG A 436 -5.51 -5.63 -14.78
C ARG A 436 -4.45 -6.57 -14.18
N ALA A 437 -4.81 -7.85 -14.06
CA ALA A 437 -3.93 -8.90 -13.55
C ALA A 437 -3.29 -8.53 -12.20
N VAL A 438 -4.10 -8.00 -11.29
CA VAL A 438 -3.69 -7.59 -9.92
C VAL A 438 -2.41 -6.72 -9.92
N GLY A 439 -2.34 -5.79 -10.88
CA GLY A 439 -1.22 -4.86 -11.05
C GLY A 439 -0.08 -5.33 -11.93
N HIS A 440 -0.09 -6.59 -12.39
CA HIS A 440 0.95 -7.11 -13.27
C HIS A 440 0.89 -6.55 -14.68
N ASP A 441 -0.31 -6.23 -15.15
CA ASP A 441 -0.47 -5.48 -16.39
C ASP A 441 -0.21 -3.98 -16.15
N PRO A 442 0.35 -3.26 -17.15
CA PRO A 442 0.50 -1.81 -17.08
C PRO A 442 -0.88 -1.11 -17.08
N VAL A 443 -0.86 0.19 -16.83
CA VAL A 443 -2.05 1.05 -16.94
C VAL A 443 -2.70 0.89 -18.31
N GLU A 444 -4.04 0.86 -18.34
CA GLU A 444 -4.84 0.60 -19.54
C GLU A 444 -4.58 1.66 -20.64
N PRO A 445 -3.97 1.30 -21.79
CA PRO A 445 -3.67 2.26 -22.85
C PRO A 445 -4.90 2.91 -23.47
N ALA A 446 -6.07 2.27 -23.39
CA ALA A 446 -7.32 2.84 -23.91
C ALA A 446 -7.75 4.14 -23.21
N PHE A 447 -7.14 4.50 -22.06
CA PHE A 447 -7.29 5.84 -21.50
C PHE A 447 -6.92 6.95 -22.50
N ALA A 448 -6.00 6.70 -23.43
CA ALA A 448 -5.61 7.68 -24.45
C ALA A 448 -6.75 8.03 -25.42
N GLU A 449 -7.76 7.16 -25.59
CA GLU A 449 -8.92 7.37 -26.45
C GLU A 449 -10.06 8.15 -25.77
N VAL A 450 -10.00 8.34 -24.45
CA VAL A 450 -11.04 9.02 -23.68
C VAL A 450 -10.74 10.52 -23.62
N GLU A 451 -11.72 11.35 -24.05
CA GLU A 451 -11.59 12.80 -24.13
C GLU A 451 -12.71 13.54 -23.37
N GLY A 452 -12.48 14.80 -23.02
CA GLY A 452 -13.52 15.73 -22.53
C GLY A 452 -14.03 15.51 -21.09
N ARG A 453 -13.36 14.67 -20.29
CA ARG A 453 -13.73 14.34 -18.90
C ARG A 453 -12.50 13.98 -18.06
N GLY A 454 -12.66 13.87 -16.74
CA GLY A 454 -11.65 13.29 -15.87
C GLY A 454 -11.48 11.79 -16.12
N LYS A 455 -10.22 11.34 -16.15
CA LYS A 455 -9.88 9.92 -16.31
C LYS A 455 -8.76 9.52 -15.37
N TRP A 456 -8.97 8.48 -14.56
CA TRP A 456 -8.11 8.18 -13.42
C TRP A 456 -7.56 6.76 -13.50
N ALA A 457 -6.24 6.63 -13.42
CA ALA A 457 -5.56 5.35 -13.38
C ALA A 457 -5.36 4.92 -11.93
N ILE A 458 -5.64 3.64 -11.65
CA ILE A 458 -5.54 3.10 -10.30
C ILE A 458 -4.62 1.85 -10.26
N PRO A 459 -3.29 2.02 -10.31
CA PRO A 459 -2.37 0.90 -10.13
C PRO A 459 -2.49 0.23 -8.76
N TRP A 460 -2.16 -1.05 -8.74
CA TRP A 460 -2.08 -1.84 -7.50
C TRP A 460 -0.77 -1.58 -6.79
N LEU A 461 -0.85 -1.13 -5.54
CA LEU A 461 0.33 -0.94 -4.68
C LEU A 461 0.87 -2.27 -4.14
N GLU A 462 0.05 -3.30 -4.17
CA GLU A 462 0.30 -4.69 -3.80
C GLU A 462 -0.76 -5.56 -4.48
N ASP A 463 -0.50 -6.85 -4.70
CA ASP A 463 -1.53 -7.81 -5.11
C ASP A 463 -2.08 -8.61 -3.91
N ASP A 464 -3.32 -9.04 -4.06
CA ASP A 464 -4.10 -9.82 -3.11
C ASP A 464 -3.69 -11.31 -3.05
N PRO A 465 -3.31 -12.03 -4.13
CA PRO A 465 -2.82 -13.41 -3.98
C PRO A 465 -1.57 -13.51 -3.10
N ALA A 466 -0.66 -12.51 -3.11
CA ALA A 466 0.51 -12.46 -2.25
C ALA A 466 0.38 -11.47 -1.07
N MET A 467 -0.85 -11.25 -0.60
CA MET A 467 -1.16 -10.28 0.47
C MET A 467 -0.40 -10.50 1.78
N THR A 468 0.05 -11.71 2.12
CA THR A 468 0.85 -11.95 3.33
C THR A 468 2.36 -11.81 3.10
N SER A 469 2.82 -11.66 1.85
CA SER A 469 4.24 -11.50 1.49
C SER A 469 4.64 -10.03 1.32
N LEU A 470 5.94 -9.76 1.46
CA LEU A 470 6.54 -8.46 1.11
C LEU A 470 6.54 -8.27 -0.42
N GLN A 471 6.17 -7.08 -0.87
CA GLN A 471 6.10 -6.71 -2.29
C GLN A 471 6.76 -5.33 -2.52
N LEU A 472 7.99 -5.33 -3.04
CA LEU A 472 8.73 -4.12 -3.39
C LEU A 472 8.53 -3.81 -4.87
N TRP A 473 7.78 -2.74 -5.17
CA TRP A 473 7.32 -2.40 -6.52
C TRP A 473 7.56 -0.92 -6.88
N ALA A 474 8.63 -0.30 -6.36
CA ALA A 474 8.92 1.10 -6.62
C ALA A 474 9.08 1.38 -8.12
N GLY A 475 9.82 0.52 -8.85
CA GLY A 475 9.96 0.61 -10.30
C GLY A 475 8.61 0.51 -11.03
N ARG A 476 7.79 -0.47 -10.65
CA ARG A 476 6.43 -0.64 -11.20
C ARG A 476 5.57 0.62 -11.00
N MET A 477 5.61 1.23 -9.81
CA MET A 477 4.87 2.47 -9.54
C MET A 477 5.30 3.63 -10.44
N ARG A 478 6.60 3.73 -10.76
CA ARG A 478 7.10 4.72 -11.73
C ARG A 478 6.60 4.46 -13.15
N ARG A 479 6.58 3.20 -13.59
CA ARG A 479 6.03 2.82 -14.90
C ARG A 479 4.56 3.19 -14.99
N ASP A 480 3.77 2.81 -14.00
CA ASP A 480 2.33 3.04 -14.03
C ASP A 480 1.99 4.54 -13.99
N ALA A 481 2.74 5.34 -13.21
CA ALA A 481 2.61 6.79 -13.23
C ALA A 481 3.04 7.42 -14.57
N ARG A 482 4.08 6.90 -15.23
CA ARG A 482 4.51 7.34 -16.57
C ARG A 482 3.43 7.05 -17.60
N ASP A 483 2.88 5.85 -17.58
CA ASP A 483 1.85 5.41 -18.51
C ASP A 483 0.56 6.23 -18.33
N ALA A 484 0.11 6.40 -17.07
CA ALA A 484 -1.03 7.24 -16.76
C ALA A 484 -0.86 8.67 -17.30
N LEU A 485 0.31 9.29 -17.08
CA LEU A 485 0.59 10.63 -17.59
C LEU A 485 0.58 10.66 -19.13
N ALA A 486 1.21 9.68 -19.77
CA ALA A 486 1.30 9.59 -21.22
C ALA A 486 -0.06 9.33 -21.90
N TYR A 487 -1.00 8.66 -21.22
CA TYR A 487 -2.37 8.47 -21.69
C TYR A 487 -3.30 9.64 -21.34
N GLY A 488 -2.77 10.69 -20.71
CA GLY A 488 -3.48 11.91 -20.34
C GLY A 488 -4.40 11.74 -19.13
N CYS A 489 -4.17 10.74 -18.27
CA CYS A 489 -4.91 10.57 -17.03
C CYS A 489 -4.76 11.83 -16.15
N THR A 490 -5.89 12.31 -15.61
CA THR A 490 -5.92 13.45 -14.68
C THR A 490 -5.86 13.01 -13.22
N GLY A 491 -6.07 11.73 -12.95
CA GLY A 491 -6.01 11.13 -11.62
C GLY A 491 -5.06 9.94 -11.57
N LEU A 492 -4.33 9.81 -10.46
CA LEU A 492 -3.45 8.70 -10.15
C LEU A 492 -3.65 8.28 -8.69
N MET A 493 -4.17 7.07 -8.48
CA MET A 493 -4.45 6.55 -7.13
C MET A 493 -3.88 5.13 -6.98
N GLY A 494 -3.49 4.74 -5.78
CA GLY A 494 -2.99 3.38 -5.53
C GLY A 494 -4.01 2.51 -4.77
N ILE A 495 -4.44 1.37 -5.33
CA ILE A 495 -5.28 0.41 -4.59
C ILE A 495 -4.44 -0.44 -3.63
N HIS A 496 -4.94 -0.66 -2.40
CA HIS A 496 -4.22 -1.41 -1.37
C HIS A 496 -5.08 -1.87 -0.17
N TRP A 497 -4.46 -2.68 0.69
CA TRP A 497 -4.95 -3.11 2.01
C TRP A 497 -4.02 -2.61 3.12
N ARG A 498 -2.75 -3.01 3.06
CA ARG A 498 -1.77 -2.79 4.14
C ARG A 498 -1.21 -1.38 4.10
N THR A 499 -0.61 -0.92 5.21
CA THR A 499 -0.13 0.48 5.35
C THR A 499 1.39 0.60 5.45
N ARG A 500 2.01 0.14 6.56
CA ARG A 500 3.46 0.33 6.81
C ARG A 500 4.35 -0.39 5.79
N ILE A 501 4.02 -1.63 5.43
CA ILE A 501 4.82 -2.43 4.50
C ILE A 501 4.83 -1.85 3.08
N LEU A 502 3.81 -1.06 2.72
CA LEU A 502 3.69 -0.40 1.41
C LEU A 502 4.38 0.97 1.34
N GLY A 503 5.07 1.39 2.41
CA GLY A 503 5.76 2.68 2.45
C GLY A 503 6.57 3.00 1.18
N PRO A 504 7.39 2.07 0.66
CA PRO A 504 8.11 2.26 -0.61
C PRO A 504 7.20 2.52 -1.82
N ASN A 505 6.16 1.70 -1.99
CA ASN A 505 5.30 1.73 -3.18
C ASN A 505 4.44 3.01 -3.17
N VAL A 506 3.81 3.33 -2.04
CA VAL A 506 3.00 4.56 -1.89
C VAL A 506 3.83 5.81 -2.08
N ALA A 507 5.01 5.90 -1.44
CA ALA A 507 5.87 7.07 -1.55
C ALA A 507 6.39 7.25 -2.97
N THR A 508 6.70 6.16 -3.68
CA THR A 508 7.14 6.24 -5.09
C THR A 508 6.02 6.74 -5.99
N LEU A 509 4.79 6.22 -5.84
CA LEU A 509 3.64 6.69 -6.60
C LEU A 509 3.33 8.16 -6.30
N ALA A 510 3.40 8.56 -5.03
CA ALA A 510 3.23 9.95 -4.59
C ALA A 510 4.25 10.90 -5.23
N GLN A 511 5.54 10.54 -5.23
CA GLN A 511 6.59 11.35 -5.84
C GLN A 511 6.41 11.45 -7.36
N ALA A 512 6.10 10.33 -8.02
CA ALA A 512 5.84 10.26 -9.45
C ALA A 512 4.61 11.07 -9.91
N ALA A 513 3.68 11.35 -8.99
CA ALA A 513 2.54 12.21 -9.25
C ALA A 513 2.88 13.71 -9.31
N TRP A 514 4.08 14.09 -8.86
CA TRP A 514 4.57 15.47 -8.85
C TRP A 514 5.74 15.70 -9.80
N ASP A 515 6.59 14.69 -10.00
CA ASP A 515 7.80 14.84 -10.81
C ASP A 515 8.22 13.52 -11.43
N GLN A 516 8.48 13.57 -12.74
CA GLN A 516 9.01 12.47 -13.55
C GLN A 516 10.24 12.91 -14.35
N THR A 517 10.81 14.08 -14.04
CA THR A 517 11.97 14.63 -14.73
C THR A 517 13.21 13.77 -14.50
N GLY A 518 14.05 13.68 -15.54
CA GLY A 518 15.29 12.89 -15.48
C GLY A 518 15.10 11.37 -15.65
N TRP A 519 13.87 10.88 -15.82
CA TRP A 519 13.64 9.49 -16.22
C TRP A 519 14.10 9.25 -17.66
N PRO A 520 14.69 8.08 -17.97
CA PRO A 520 15.10 7.77 -19.34
C PRO A 520 13.90 7.71 -20.27
N GLU A 521 14.04 8.23 -21.48
CA GLU A 521 13.03 8.07 -22.52
C GLU A 521 12.81 6.59 -22.80
N GLU A 522 11.54 6.18 -22.77
CA GLU A 522 11.16 4.83 -23.16
C GLU A 522 11.10 4.76 -24.68
N LYS A 523 12.02 4.00 -25.29
CA LYS A 523 11.79 3.52 -26.65
C LYS A 523 10.66 2.50 -26.59
N ARG A 524 9.44 2.95 -26.91
CA ARG A 524 8.22 2.12 -26.99
C ARG A 524 8.29 1.17 -28.20
N ASP A 525 9.26 0.28 -28.21
CA ASP A 525 9.26 -0.84 -29.12
C ASP A 525 8.45 -1.96 -28.43
N ARG A 526 7.17 -2.09 -28.80
CA ARG A 526 6.23 -3.07 -28.20
C ARG A 526 6.51 -4.51 -28.68
N SER A 527 7.78 -4.93 -28.69
CA SER A 527 8.17 -6.31 -28.96
C SER A 527 8.21 -7.11 -27.66
N GLY A 528 7.79 -8.38 -27.71
CA GLY A 528 7.73 -9.28 -26.56
C GLY A 528 6.37 -9.96 -26.37
N PRO A 529 6.23 -10.74 -25.27
CA PRO A 529 5.02 -11.48 -24.96
C PRO A 529 3.91 -10.55 -24.46
N VAL A 530 2.67 -10.87 -24.83
CA VAL A 530 1.44 -10.27 -24.30
C VAL A 530 0.86 -11.23 -23.27
N GLY A 531 1.15 -10.96 -21.99
CA GLY A 531 0.77 -11.81 -20.88
C GLY A 531 1.61 -13.08 -20.75
N GLY A 532 1.08 -14.03 -19.99
CA GLY A 532 1.70 -15.33 -19.75
C GLY A 532 2.81 -15.34 -18.70
N VAL A 533 3.12 -16.56 -18.23
CA VAL A 533 4.10 -16.83 -17.17
C VAL A 533 5.22 -17.71 -17.69
N GLN A 534 6.44 -17.38 -17.30
CA GLN A 534 7.63 -18.15 -17.63
C GLN A 534 7.75 -19.32 -16.67
N VAL A 535 7.93 -20.52 -17.20
CA VAL A 535 7.99 -21.73 -16.40
C VAL A 535 9.18 -22.57 -16.85
N ASN A 536 10.02 -22.93 -15.88
CA ASN A 536 10.97 -24.02 -16.04
C ASN A 536 10.23 -25.32 -15.72
N SER A 537 10.18 -26.23 -16.70
CA SER A 537 9.42 -27.47 -16.56
C SER A 537 10.02 -28.46 -15.56
N GLY A 538 11.28 -28.27 -15.16
CA GLY A 538 12.02 -29.20 -14.32
C GLY A 538 12.42 -30.51 -15.02
N ILE A 539 12.17 -30.61 -16.34
CA ILE A 539 12.51 -31.77 -17.15
C ILE A 539 14.01 -31.76 -17.44
N ARG A 540 14.65 -32.93 -17.37
CA ARG A 540 16.07 -33.09 -17.70
C ARG A 540 16.29 -33.50 -19.15
N ASP A 541 15.53 -34.47 -19.63
CA ASP A 541 15.70 -35.07 -20.95
C ASP A 541 14.44 -34.79 -21.80
N ILE A 542 14.61 -34.26 -23.02
CA ILE A 542 13.49 -33.99 -23.94
C ILE A 542 13.57 -34.95 -25.13
N GLY A 543 12.54 -35.77 -25.32
CA GLY A 543 12.46 -36.68 -26.45
C GLY A 543 12.31 -35.97 -27.79
N GLY A 544 12.83 -36.55 -28.87
CA GLY A 544 12.62 -36.05 -30.24
C GLY A 544 13.52 -34.88 -30.65
N THR A 545 14.51 -34.52 -29.83
CA THR A 545 15.48 -33.46 -30.11
C THR A 545 16.84 -33.80 -29.49
N ASP A 546 17.90 -33.15 -29.98
CA ASP A 546 19.22 -33.08 -29.33
C ASP A 546 19.42 -31.69 -28.66
N ASP A 547 18.38 -30.85 -28.67
CA ASP A 547 18.40 -29.46 -28.20
C ASP A 547 17.52 -29.24 -26.96
N ASP A 548 17.69 -30.12 -25.97
CA ASP A 548 16.87 -30.17 -24.75
C ASP A 548 16.70 -28.81 -24.07
N PRO A 549 17.74 -27.96 -23.88
CA PRO A 549 17.57 -26.71 -23.15
C PRO A 549 16.59 -25.72 -23.78
N LEU A 550 16.30 -25.80 -25.08
CA LEU A 550 15.28 -24.97 -25.73
C LEU A 550 13.85 -25.40 -25.35
N TYR A 551 13.66 -26.66 -24.98
CA TYR A 551 12.36 -27.26 -24.64
C TYR A 551 12.18 -27.48 -23.13
N GLN A 552 13.21 -27.25 -22.32
CA GLN A 552 13.13 -27.31 -20.84
C GLN A 552 12.43 -26.11 -20.22
N THR A 553 12.17 -25.05 -21.00
CA THR A 553 11.43 -23.87 -20.56
C THR A 553 10.31 -23.58 -21.52
N VAL A 554 9.19 -23.08 -20.98
CA VAL A 554 8.03 -22.69 -21.76
C VAL A 554 7.40 -21.43 -21.19
N ARG A 555 6.72 -20.67 -22.04
CA ARG A 555 5.79 -19.61 -21.60
C ARG A 555 4.36 -20.13 -21.69
N TYR A 556 3.63 -20.05 -20.57
CA TYR A 556 2.21 -20.41 -20.47
C TYR A 556 1.30 -19.21 -20.54
N SER A 557 0.03 -19.43 -20.84
CA SER A 557 -1.06 -18.45 -20.61
C SER A 557 -0.84 -17.11 -21.33
N MET A 558 -0.05 -17.12 -22.41
CA MET A 558 0.19 -15.93 -23.22
C MET A 558 -0.95 -15.75 -24.23
N LYS A 559 -1.29 -14.49 -24.52
CA LYS A 559 -2.25 -14.14 -25.56
C LYS A 559 -1.57 -13.97 -26.91
N ALA A 560 -0.36 -13.40 -26.92
CA ALA A 560 0.41 -13.21 -28.13
C ALA A 560 1.90 -13.03 -27.87
N TYR A 561 2.69 -13.04 -28.94
CA TYR A 561 4.06 -12.57 -28.98
C TYR A 561 4.22 -11.59 -30.15
N LEU A 562 4.70 -10.38 -29.85
CA LEU A 562 4.89 -9.30 -30.81
C LEU A 562 6.37 -9.21 -31.18
N PHE A 563 6.65 -9.17 -32.48
CA PHE A 563 8.00 -8.99 -33.02
C PHE A 563 8.07 -7.68 -33.79
N SER A 564 9.10 -6.89 -33.53
CA SER A 564 9.42 -5.73 -34.37
C SER A 564 10.17 -6.24 -35.59
N ALA A 565 9.52 -6.14 -36.75
CA ALA A 565 9.96 -6.80 -37.97
C ALA A 565 9.77 -5.82 -39.14
N PRO A 566 10.84 -5.35 -39.80
CA PRO A 566 10.73 -4.51 -40.99
C PRO A 566 9.71 -5.06 -42.01
N ASN A 567 9.03 -4.19 -42.74
CA ASN A 567 8.07 -4.64 -43.75
C ASN A 567 8.73 -5.61 -44.75
N GLY A 568 8.13 -6.78 -44.92
CA GLY A 568 8.74 -7.86 -45.69
C GLY A 568 8.07 -9.21 -45.45
N ARG A 569 8.65 -10.25 -46.05
CA ARG A 569 8.20 -11.64 -45.88
C ARG A 569 9.15 -12.39 -44.95
N TYR A 570 8.56 -13.19 -44.07
CA TYR A 570 9.24 -13.90 -43.01
C TYR A 570 8.83 -15.36 -43.00
N ARG A 571 9.76 -16.18 -42.52
CA ARG A 571 9.54 -17.52 -42.02
C ARG A 571 9.38 -17.46 -40.52
N VAL A 572 8.32 -18.05 -39.99
CA VAL A 572 8.05 -18.13 -38.55
C VAL A 572 8.06 -19.60 -38.11
N THR A 573 8.91 -19.97 -37.17
CA THR A 573 8.95 -21.31 -36.57
C THR A 573 8.53 -21.25 -35.11
N LEU A 574 7.61 -22.13 -34.71
CA LEU A 574 7.10 -22.26 -33.35
C LEU A 574 7.52 -23.62 -32.79
N HIS A 575 8.11 -23.62 -31.60
CA HIS A 575 8.57 -24.80 -30.88
C HIS A 575 7.68 -25.05 -29.66
N PHE A 576 7.32 -26.30 -29.42
CA PHE A 576 6.38 -26.73 -28.38
C PHE A 576 6.92 -27.94 -27.63
N THR A 577 6.53 -28.06 -26.36
CA THR A 577 6.62 -29.31 -25.59
C THR A 577 5.44 -29.36 -24.60
N GLU A 578 5.02 -30.57 -24.23
CA GLU A 578 4.05 -30.78 -23.15
C GLU A 578 4.77 -31.31 -21.90
N PRO A 579 5.00 -30.48 -20.87
CA PRO A 579 5.75 -30.90 -19.69
C PRO A 579 4.88 -31.44 -18.54
N TYR A 580 3.56 -31.25 -18.57
CA TYR A 580 2.70 -31.54 -17.43
C TYR A 580 1.74 -32.69 -17.71
N HIS A 581 0.92 -32.56 -18.74
CA HIS A 581 -0.20 -33.46 -18.99
C HIS A 581 0.25 -34.82 -19.50
N THR A 582 -0.45 -35.85 -19.05
CA THR A 582 -0.21 -37.25 -19.41
C THR A 582 -1.41 -37.87 -20.13
N ALA A 583 -2.29 -37.04 -20.69
CA ALA A 583 -3.49 -37.45 -21.40
C ALA A 583 -3.84 -36.45 -22.50
N LYS A 584 -4.53 -36.94 -23.53
CA LYS A 584 -5.05 -36.11 -24.64
C LYS A 584 -6.18 -35.21 -24.16
N ASP A 585 -6.46 -34.18 -24.94
CA ASP A 585 -7.53 -33.18 -24.76
C ASP A 585 -7.41 -32.33 -23.48
N MET A 586 -6.29 -32.44 -22.77
CA MET A 586 -6.02 -31.67 -21.56
C MET A 586 -5.58 -30.24 -21.87
N ARG A 587 -4.72 -30.06 -22.88
CA ARG A 587 -4.24 -28.76 -23.36
C ARG A 587 -4.35 -28.70 -24.87
N VAL A 588 -5.36 -27.98 -25.32
CA VAL A 588 -5.65 -27.75 -26.74
C VAL A 588 -5.50 -26.27 -27.03
N MET A 589 -4.83 -25.89 -28.12
CA MET A 589 -4.63 -24.49 -28.45
C MET A 589 -4.80 -24.19 -29.94
N THR A 590 -5.27 -22.98 -30.24
CA THR A 590 -5.31 -22.41 -31.58
C THR A 590 -4.25 -21.31 -31.66
N VAL A 591 -3.47 -21.31 -32.74
CA VAL A 591 -2.43 -20.30 -33.00
C VAL A 591 -2.78 -19.53 -34.27
N THR A 592 -2.72 -18.21 -34.19
CA THR A 592 -2.85 -17.33 -35.34
C THR A 592 -1.58 -16.52 -35.56
N ILE A 593 -1.23 -16.23 -36.81
CA ILE A 593 -0.13 -15.35 -37.18
C ILE A 593 -0.70 -14.24 -38.06
N GLN A 594 -0.50 -12.98 -37.66
CA GLN A 594 -1.10 -11.81 -38.33
C GLN A 594 -2.62 -11.95 -38.51
N GLY A 595 -3.31 -12.45 -37.48
CA GLY A 595 -4.76 -12.68 -37.48
C GLY A 595 -5.25 -13.87 -38.31
N LYS A 596 -4.36 -14.61 -39.00
CA LYS A 596 -4.71 -15.83 -39.75
C LYS A 596 -4.44 -17.07 -38.90
N THR A 597 -5.44 -17.93 -38.72
CA THR A 597 -5.25 -19.23 -38.05
C THR A 597 -4.27 -20.10 -38.82
N VAL A 598 -3.22 -20.55 -38.13
CA VAL A 598 -2.16 -21.42 -38.68
C VAL A 598 -2.13 -22.80 -38.02
N LEU A 599 -2.60 -22.90 -36.77
CA LEU A 599 -2.84 -24.15 -36.05
C LEU A 599 -4.20 -24.05 -35.39
N ASP A 600 -5.07 -25.03 -35.56
CA ASP A 600 -6.41 -25.05 -34.98
C ASP A 600 -6.60 -26.36 -34.20
N GLY A 601 -6.79 -26.25 -32.89
CA GLY A 601 -6.95 -27.42 -32.03
C GLY A 601 -5.67 -28.24 -31.78
N LEU A 602 -4.49 -27.62 -31.72
CA LEU A 602 -3.23 -28.31 -31.41
C LEU A 602 -3.23 -28.86 -29.98
N ASP A 603 -3.10 -30.18 -29.85
CA ASP A 603 -2.76 -30.88 -28.60
C ASP A 603 -1.35 -31.49 -28.75
N VAL A 604 -0.37 -30.90 -28.06
CA VAL A 604 1.03 -31.35 -28.13
C VAL A 604 1.19 -32.77 -27.59
N TYR A 605 0.44 -33.14 -26.53
CA TYR A 605 0.47 -34.50 -25.99
C TYR A 605 -0.09 -35.51 -26.98
N ALA A 606 -1.18 -35.17 -27.68
CA ALA A 606 -1.76 -36.07 -28.67
C ALA A 606 -0.83 -36.35 -29.85
N GLU A 607 0.00 -35.36 -30.23
CA GLU A 607 0.95 -35.45 -31.34
C GLU A 607 2.23 -36.21 -30.98
N VAL A 608 2.88 -35.86 -29.86
CA VAL A 608 4.23 -36.36 -29.52
C VAL A 608 4.37 -36.94 -28.12
N GLY A 609 3.32 -36.88 -27.31
CA GLY A 609 3.36 -37.29 -25.90
C GLY A 609 4.03 -36.26 -24.98
N LYS A 610 4.21 -36.65 -23.72
CA LYS A 610 4.83 -35.84 -22.67
C LYS A 610 6.35 -35.78 -22.84
N ASP A 611 6.96 -34.65 -22.47
CA ASP A 611 8.41 -34.40 -22.43
C ASP A 611 9.08 -34.63 -23.80
N HIS A 612 8.38 -34.28 -24.89
CA HIS A 612 8.84 -34.45 -26.27
C HIS A 612 8.79 -33.12 -27.03
N ALA A 613 9.73 -32.92 -27.95
CA ALA A 613 9.82 -31.74 -28.79
C ALA A 613 8.88 -31.81 -30.00
N LEU A 614 8.20 -30.70 -30.29
CA LEU A 614 7.39 -30.52 -31.50
C LEU A 614 7.66 -29.14 -32.09
N SER A 615 7.65 -29.00 -33.42
CA SER A 615 7.83 -27.68 -34.07
C SER A 615 7.06 -27.56 -35.38
N PHE A 616 6.55 -26.36 -35.65
CA PHE A 616 5.88 -26.01 -36.91
C PHE A 616 6.52 -24.78 -37.54
N THR A 617 6.68 -24.80 -38.87
CA THR A 617 7.26 -23.68 -39.64
C THR A 617 6.23 -23.16 -40.63
N PHE A 618 6.05 -21.84 -40.65
CA PHE A 618 5.13 -21.11 -41.51
C PHE A 618 5.91 -20.18 -42.41
N GLU A 619 5.84 -20.41 -43.72
CA GLU A 619 6.48 -19.58 -44.73
C GLU A 619 5.59 -18.40 -45.15
N ASP A 620 6.19 -17.40 -45.78
CA ASP A 620 5.49 -16.26 -46.41
C ASP A 620 4.62 -15.40 -45.48
N VAL A 621 4.99 -15.29 -44.20
CA VAL A 621 4.34 -14.39 -43.23
C VAL A 621 4.70 -12.94 -43.57
N GLU A 622 3.69 -12.11 -43.86
CA GLU A 622 3.89 -10.73 -44.28
C GLU A 622 3.83 -9.75 -43.10
N ALA A 623 4.86 -8.94 -42.91
CA ALA A 623 4.86 -7.78 -42.04
C ALA A 623 4.52 -6.52 -42.87
N ARG A 624 3.45 -5.79 -42.50
CA ARG A 624 2.97 -4.61 -43.25
C ARG A 624 3.11 -3.29 -42.50
N ASP A 625 3.15 -3.37 -41.18
CA ASP A 625 3.15 -2.25 -40.24
C ASP A 625 4.37 -2.32 -39.29
N GLY A 626 5.47 -2.92 -39.76
CA GLY A 626 6.71 -3.04 -39.00
C GLY A 626 6.67 -4.09 -37.89
N ARG A 627 5.68 -5.00 -37.90
CA ARG A 627 5.53 -6.05 -36.88
C ARG A 627 5.01 -7.38 -37.41
N ILE A 628 5.25 -8.42 -36.62
CA ILE A 628 4.62 -9.75 -36.72
C ILE A 628 3.98 -10.06 -35.36
N GLU A 629 2.71 -10.42 -35.37
CA GLU A 629 1.98 -10.94 -34.21
C GLU A 629 1.78 -12.45 -34.34
N VAL A 630 2.13 -13.19 -33.29
CA VAL A 630 1.79 -14.61 -33.11
C VAL A 630 0.84 -14.69 -31.91
N ALA A 631 -0.44 -14.96 -32.13
CA ALA A 631 -1.44 -15.03 -31.07
C ALA A 631 -1.86 -16.46 -30.75
N PHE A 632 -2.24 -16.69 -29.50
CA PHE A 632 -2.58 -17.99 -28.93
C PHE A 632 -3.96 -17.90 -28.25
N ALA A 633 -4.81 -18.88 -28.49
CA ALA A 633 -6.08 -19.07 -27.81
C ALA A 633 -6.14 -20.49 -27.24
N GLY A 634 -6.55 -20.63 -25.97
CA GLY A 634 -6.62 -21.92 -25.29
C GLY A 634 -7.99 -22.60 -25.38
N GLY A 635 -7.98 -23.92 -25.16
CA GLY A 635 -9.14 -24.77 -24.85
C GLY A 635 -9.28 -24.99 -23.33
N PRO A 636 -9.43 -26.23 -22.82
CA PRO A 636 -9.62 -26.51 -21.38
C PRO A 636 -8.48 -26.05 -20.45
N ASP A 637 -7.25 -25.90 -20.95
CA ASP A 637 -6.08 -25.41 -20.21
C ASP A 637 -5.26 -24.41 -21.04
N ALA A 638 -4.37 -23.67 -20.39
CA ALA A 638 -3.62 -22.55 -20.97
C ALA A 638 -2.63 -22.97 -22.08
N PRO A 639 -2.51 -22.18 -23.17
CA PRO A 639 -1.57 -22.44 -24.25
C PRO A 639 -0.11 -22.33 -23.77
N CYS A 640 0.80 -23.02 -24.45
CA CYS A 640 2.23 -23.00 -24.13
C CYS A 640 3.10 -22.96 -25.39
N VAL A 641 4.29 -22.36 -25.29
CA VAL A 641 5.31 -22.35 -26.36
C VAL A 641 6.71 -22.37 -25.73
N ALA A 642 7.62 -23.14 -26.33
CA ALA A 642 9.00 -23.34 -25.89
C ALA A 642 9.99 -22.40 -26.62
N GLY A 643 9.70 -22.07 -27.87
CA GLY A 643 10.53 -21.13 -28.62
C GLY A 643 9.83 -20.57 -29.86
N ILE A 644 10.25 -19.38 -30.28
CA ILE A 644 9.73 -18.72 -31.48
C ILE A 644 10.89 -18.16 -32.29
N VAL A 645 10.89 -18.42 -33.59
CA VAL A 645 11.88 -17.92 -34.55
C VAL A 645 11.16 -17.13 -35.63
N VAL A 646 11.62 -15.92 -35.93
CA VAL A 646 11.13 -15.05 -37.00
C VAL A 646 12.31 -14.62 -37.86
N GLU A 647 12.37 -15.06 -39.12
CA GLU A 647 13.51 -14.85 -40.00
C GLU A 647 13.08 -14.39 -41.39
N GLY A 648 13.63 -13.30 -41.90
CA GLY A 648 13.27 -12.78 -43.22
C GLY A 648 13.66 -11.32 -43.39
N ALA A 649 13.68 -10.82 -44.62
CA ALA A 649 13.97 -9.41 -44.94
C ALA A 649 15.28 -8.84 -44.31
N GLY A 650 16.30 -9.68 -44.10
CA GLY A 650 17.56 -9.28 -43.45
C GLY A 650 17.48 -9.13 -41.92
N HIS A 651 16.37 -9.56 -41.31
CA HIS A 651 16.10 -9.56 -39.88
C HIS A 651 15.91 -10.99 -39.36
N ALA A 652 16.40 -11.27 -38.15
CA ALA A 652 16.22 -12.55 -37.50
C ALA A 652 16.06 -12.36 -35.99
N GLU A 653 14.98 -12.88 -35.42
CA GLU A 653 14.75 -12.93 -33.99
C GLU A 653 14.43 -14.37 -33.55
N ARG A 654 15.04 -14.80 -32.44
CA ARG A 654 14.86 -16.14 -31.87
C ARG A 654 14.66 -16.02 -30.36
N ILE A 655 13.56 -16.54 -29.82
CA ILE A 655 13.16 -16.42 -28.41
C ILE A 655 13.19 -17.79 -27.75
N ASN A 656 13.92 -17.91 -26.63
CA ASN A 656 13.82 -19.07 -25.75
C ASN A 656 12.67 -18.84 -24.75
N CYS A 657 11.45 -19.23 -25.12
CA CYS A 657 10.24 -18.88 -24.38
C CYS A 657 10.26 -19.51 -22.97
N GLY A 658 10.02 -18.70 -21.94
CA GLY A 658 10.14 -19.12 -20.54
C GLY A 658 11.58 -19.23 -20.02
N GLY A 659 12.60 -19.05 -20.86
CA GLY A 659 13.99 -19.31 -20.54
C GLY A 659 14.92 -18.11 -20.69
N GLY A 660 16.14 -18.26 -20.17
CA GLY A 660 17.23 -17.30 -20.34
C GLY A 660 17.83 -17.35 -21.75
N THR A 661 18.88 -16.56 -21.98
CA THR A 661 19.66 -16.59 -23.23
C THR A 661 20.23 -17.97 -23.45
N TYR A 662 20.04 -18.53 -24.65
CA TYR A 662 20.48 -19.87 -24.99
C TYR A 662 20.90 -19.94 -26.47
N LYS A 663 22.17 -20.31 -26.75
CA LYS A 663 22.76 -20.22 -28.10
C LYS A 663 22.50 -18.82 -28.71
N ASP A 664 21.89 -18.76 -29.89
CA ASP A 664 21.48 -17.54 -30.58
C ASP A 664 20.04 -17.11 -30.27
N TYR A 665 19.36 -17.81 -29.36
CA TYR A 665 18.08 -17.39 -28.80
C TYR A 665 18.32 -16.35 -27.71
N ARG A 666 17.64 -15.20 -27.83
CA ARG A 666 17.58 -14.24 -26.73
C ARG A 666 16.70 -14.79 -25.62
N ALA A 667 16.99 -14.34 -24.39
CA ALA A 667 16.12 -14.59 -23.25
C ALA A 667 14.72 -14.08 -23.57
N ASP A 668 13.71 -14.86 -23.18
CA ASP A 668 12.34 -14.37 -23.19
C ASP A 668 12.23 -13.24 -22.14
N PRO A 669 11.83 -12.03 -22.54
CA PRO A 669 11.79 -10.89 -21.64
C PRO A 669 10.80 -11.16 -20.49
N PRO A 670 11.10 -10.66 -19.27
CA PRO A 670 10.22 -10.83 -18.13
C PRO A 670 8.85 -10.20 -18.42
N GLN A 671 7.81 -10.70 -17.75
CA GLN A 671 6.42 -10.24 -17.91
C GLN A 671 6.24 -8.72 -17.75
N SER A 672 7.10 -8.06 -16.95
CA SER A 672 6.96 -6.63 -16.66
C SER A 672 7.69 -5.76 -17.71
N PRO A 673 7.00 -4.79 -18.33
CA PRO A 673 7.63 -3.80 -19.20
C PRO A 673 8.77 -3.08 -18.47
N PRO A 674 9.81 -2.62 -19.21
CA PRO A 674 10.91 -1.86 -18.61
C PRO A 674 10.36 -0.62 -17.90
N HIS A 675 10.64 -0.53 -16.60
CA HIS A 675 10.24 0.62 -15.80
C HIS A 675 11.40 1.60 -15.61
N PRO A 676 11.12 2.89 -15.30
CA PRO A 676 12.15 3.79 -14.83
C PRO A 676 12.92 3.16 -13.64
N PRO A 677 14.25 3.34 -13.57
CA PRO A 677 15.03 2.83 -12.44
C PRO A 677 14.53 3.45 -11.13
N ALA A 678 14.63 2.75 -10.01
CA ALA A 678 14.20 3.23 -8.69
C ALA A 678 15.36 3.47 -7.71
N ASP A 679 16.60 3.43 -8.19
CA ASP A 679 17.79 3.52 -7.32
C ASP A 679 17.87 4.85 -6.56
N ASP A 680 17.46 5.95 -7.18
CA ASP A 680 17.42 7.27 -6.53
C ASP A 680 16.37 7.31 -5.41
N PHE A 681 15.20 6.70 -5.63
CA PHE A 681 14.19 6.55 -4.60
C PHE A 681 14.72 5.73 -3.42
N TYR A 682 15.27 4.54 -3.66
CA TYR A 682 15.78 3.69 -2.59
C TYR A 682 16.94 4.34 -1.83
N ARG A 683 17.80 5.12 -2.50
CA ARG A 683 18.86 5.89 -1.84
C ARG A 683 18.29 6.91 -0.86
N ASP A 684 17.31 7.69 -1.28
CA ASP A 684 16.66 8.68 -0.41
C ASP A 684 15.90 7.99 0.73
N TRP A 685 15.09 6.99 0.39
CA TRP A 685 14.26 6.27 1.32
C TRP A 685 15.09 5.57 2.41
N ALA A 686 16.11 4.81 2.03
CA ALA A 686 16.95 4.06 2.97
C ALA A 686 17.84 4.98 3.82
N LEU A 687 18.28 6.13 3.29
CA LEU A 687 19.01 7.14 4.06
C LEU A 687 18.18 7.64 5.26
N HIS A 688 16.90 7.94 5.03
CA HIS A 688 16.03 8.47 6.08
C HIS A 688 15.45 7.38 6.97
N ALA A 689 15.17 6.19 6.42
CA ALA A 689 14.67 5.05 7.19
C ALA A 689 15.72 4.47 8.13
N PHE A 690 16.96 4.30 7.66
CA PHE A 690 18.00 3.52 8.34
C PHE A 690 19.22 4.35 8.80
N GLY A 691 19.32 5.60 8.37
CA GLY A 691 20.42 6.49 8.68
C GLY A 691 21.59 6.41 7.70
N ALA A 692 22.46 7.43 7.75
CA ALA A 692 23.54 7.64 6.79
C ALA A 692 24.60 6.53 6.77
N GLU A 693 24.81 5.83 7.90
CA GLU A 693 25.85 4.79 8.04
C GLU A 693 25.60 3.57 7.15
N VAL A 694 24.34 3.25 6.86
CA VAL A 694 23.94 2.05 6.10
C VAL A 694 23.02 2.34 4.92
N GLY A 695 22.41 3.53 4.85
CA GLY A 695 21.36 3.84 3.87
C GLY A 695 21.76 3.56 2.42
N LYS A 696 23.01 3.89 2.04
CA LYS A 696 23.52 3.61 0.69
C LYS A 696 23.63 2.11 0.37
N ASP A 697 24.13 1.32 1.32
CA ASP A 697 24.31 -0.13 1.13
C ASP A 697 22.95 -0.85 1.11
N ALA A 698 22.05 -0.45 2.02
CA ALA A 698 20.67 -0.95 2.08
C ALA A 698 19.91 -0.62 0.78
N ALA A 699 20.04 0.62 0.28
CA ALA A 699 19.41 1.05 -0.96
C ALA A 699 19.82 0.20 -2.16
N ARG A 700 21.11 -0.14 -2.29
CA ARG A 700 21.59 -1.01 -3.38
C ARG A 700 20.91 -2.37 -3.32
N GLY A 701 20.95 -3.03 -2.17
CA GLY A 701 20.35 -4.36 -2.00
C GLY A 701 18.84 -4.37 -2.25
N LEU A 702 18.11 -3.33 -1.81
CA LEU A 702 16.68 -3.20 -2.05
C LEU A 702 16.34 -2.90 -3.51
N SER A 703 17.13 -2.07 -4.19
CA SER A 703 16.98 -1.79 -5.61
C SER A 703 17.20 -3.05 -6.47
N ASP A 704 18.19 -3.87 -6.10
CA ASP A 704 18.53 -5.11 -6.83
C ASP A 704 17.38 -6.14 -6.83
N VAL A 705 16.55 -6.14 -5.78
CA VAL A 705 15.42 -7.07 -5.58
C VAL A 705 14.04 -6.45 -5.85
N ASP A 706 13.96 -5.17 -6.20
CA ASP A 706 12.69 -4.51 -6.56
C ASP A 706 12.04 -5.21 -7.75
N GLY A 707 10.77 -5.61 -7.59
CA GLY A 707 10.01 -6.38 -8.57
C GLY A 707 10.47 -7.83 -8.75
N ARG A 708 11.43 -8.32 -7.94
CA ARG A 708 12.11 -9.63 -8.11
C ARG A 708 12.18 -10.46 -6.84
N LEU A 709 11.47 -10.07 -5.79
CA LEU A 709 11.41 -10.85 -4.55
C LEU A 709 10.82 -12.25 -4.81
N PRO A 710 11.29 -13.29 -4.10
CA PRO A 710 10.61 -14.59 -4.08
C PRO A 710 9.15 -14.41 -3.66
N ARG A 711 8.25 -15.19 -4.26
CA ARG A 711 6.80 -15.14 -4.00
C ARG A 711 6.36 -16.46 -3.32
N PRO A 712 6.43 -16.55 -1.98
CA PRO A 712 6.07 -17.78 -1.29
C PRO A 712 4.55 -18.03 -1.23
N THR A 713 3.74 -17.00 -1.47
CA THR A 713 2.28 -16.95 -1.28
C THR A 713 1.54 -16.77 -2.59
N ASP A 714 0.34 -17.32 -2.68
CA ASP A 714 -0.55 -17.19 -3.84
C ASP A 714 -2.03 -17.27 -3.44
N TRP A 715 -2.93 -17.20 -4.43
CA TRP A 715 -4.35 -17.37 -4.24
C TRP A 715 -4.69 -18.85 -4.01
N VAL A 716 -4.79 -19.25 -2.75
CA VAL A 716 -5.08 -20.65 -2.35
C VAL A 716 -6.38 -20.67 -1.59
N HIS A 717 -7.49 -20.84 -2.30
CA HIS A 717 -8.85 -20.69 -1.75
C HIS A 717 -9.17 -19.30 -1.19
N GLY A 718 -8.28 -18.32 -1.35
CA GLY A 718 -8.34 -16.96 -0.80
C GLY A 718 -6.96 -16.31 -0.84
N PRO A 719 -6.83 -15.07 -0.34
CA PRO A 719 -5.62 -14.27 -0.51
C PRO A 719 -4.49 -14.67 0.46
N GLY A 720 -3.25 -14.60 -0.02
CA GLY A 720 -2.06 -14.76 0.81
C GLY A 720 -1.84 -16.17 1.36
N GLY A 721 -2.37 -17.20 0.69
CA GLY A 721 -2.22 -18.59 1.09
C GLY A 721 -0.87 -19.20 0.70
N TYR A 722 -0.47 -20.28 1.36
CA TYR A 722 0.80 -20.96 1.15
C TYR A 722 0.60 -22.37 0.59
N VAL A 723 1.53 -22.83 -0.25
CA VAL A 723 1.61 -24.22 -0.73
C VAL A 723 2.97 -24.85 -0.40
N PRO A 724 3.07 -26.18 -0.23
CA PRO A 724 4.36 -26.85 -0.06
C PRO A 724 5.31 -26.62 -1.25
N ASP A 725 6.62 -26.53 -1.00
CA ASP A 725 7.66 -26.44 -2.05
C ASP A 725 8.44 -27.75 -2.11
N ALA A 726 8.45 -28.40 -3.27
CA ALA A 726 9.11 -29.70 -3.45
C ALA A 726 10.65 -29.61 -3.54
N ARG A 727 11.21 -28.41 -3.74
CA ARG A 727 12.66 -28.20 -3.78
C ARG A 727 13.27 -28.38 -2.39
N SER A 728 14.54 -28.79 -2.34
CA SER A 728 15.29 -28.87 -1.10
C SER A 728 15.52 -27.46 -0.52
N TRP A 729 15.63 -27.34 0.80
CA TRP A 729 15.99 -26.05 1.41
C TRP A 729 17.37 -25.56 0.95
N ASP A 730 18.29 -26.47 0.63
CA ASP A 730 19.61 -26.14 0.07
C ASP A 730 19.53 -25.42 -1.27
N ASP A 731 18.49 -25.67 -2.05
CA ASP A 731 18.23 -24.97 -3.30
C ASP A 731 17.44 -23.68 -3.07
N VAL A 732 16.35 -23.75 -2.30
CA VAL A 732 15.47 -22.61 -2.05
C VAL A 732 16.17 -21.47 -1.31
N GLN A 733 17.06 -21.77 -0.35
CA GLN A 733 17.73 -20.72 0.42
C GLN A 733 18.59 -19.77 -0.42
N LYS A 734 19.04 -20.22 -1.61
CA LYS A 734 19.82 -19.41 -2.56
C LYS A 734 19.01 -18.21 -3.07
N ASP A 735 17.69 -18.38 -3.21
CA ASP A 735 16.76 -17.31 -3.63
C ASP A 735 16.68 -16.17 -2.60
N TYR A 736 17.16 -16.40 -1.36
CA TYR A 736 17.09 -15.45 -0.24
C TYR A 736 18.46 -14.92 0.22
N ALA A 737 19.52 -15.07 -0.58
CA ALA A 737 20.87 -14.61 -0.22
C ALA A 737 20.94 -13.09 0.07
N PHE A 738 20.04 -12.29 -0.52
CA PHE A 738 19.93 -10.86 -0.25
C PHE A 738 19.55 -10.54 1.21
N VAL A 739 18.88 -11.46 1.91
CA VAL A 739 18.49 -11.30 3.31
C VAL A 739 19.73 -11.28 4.21
N ASP A 740 20.71 -12.16 3.97
CA ASP A 740 21.97 -12.16 4.71
C ASP A 740 22.77 -10.88 4.47
N ALA A 741 22.79 -10.41 3.22
CA ALA A 741 23.45 -9.15 2.86
C ALA A 741 22.81 -7.95 3.58
N PHE A 742 21.48 -7.93 3.71
CA PHE A 742 20.77 -6.90 4.46
C PHE A 742 21.02 -7.04 5.97
N ALA A 743 20.89 -8.24 6.54
CA ALA A 743 21.12 -8.51 7.96
C ALA A 743 22.53 -8.09 8.43
N ALA A 744 23.55 -8.28 7.58
CA ALA A 744 24.93 -7.87 7.86
C ALA A 744 25.10 -6.34 8.09
N LEU A 745 24.14 -5.52 7.66
CA LEU A 745 24.15 -4.08 7.91
C LEU A 745 23.73 -3.72 9.33
N ARG A 746 22.97 -4.59 10.01
CA ARG A 746 22.33 -4.30 11.31
C ARG A 746 23.28 -3.78 12.40
N PRO A 747 24.51 -4.30 12.58
CA PRO A 747 25.45 -3.80 13.59
C PRO A 747 25.92 -2.36 13.36
N ARG A 748 25.77 -1.83 12.14
CA ARG A 748 26.19 -0.47 11.75
C ARG A 748 25.07 0.57 11.88
N VAL A 749 23.84 0.14 12.19
CA VAL A 749 22.69 1.05 12.33
C VAL A 749 22.78 1.80 13.65
N VAL A 750 22.69 3.13 13.60
CA VAL A 750 22.85 4.00 14.77
C VAL A 750 21.58 4.79 15.06
N GLY A 751 21.18 4.81 16.34
CA GLY A 751 20.01 5.53 16.84
C GLY A 751 18.79 4.60 17.00
N ASN A 752 18.08 4.72 18.13
CA ASN A 752 16.97 3.83 18.47
C ASN A 752 15.83 3.86 17.45
N GLY A 753 15.54 5.01 16.84
CA GLY A 753 14.49 5.12 15.82
C GLY A 753 14.91 4.46 14.50
N ASN A 754 16.15 4.67 14.07
CA ASN A 754 16.72 3.98 12.90
C ASN A 754 16.78 2.47 13.12
N ILE A 755 17.16 2.03 14.33
CA ILE A 755 17.21 0.63 14.71
C ILE A 755 15.82 -0.02 14.65
N GLU A 756 14.78 0.60 15.22
CA GLU A 756 13.41 0.07 15.17
C GLU A 756 12.93 -0.07 13.73
N ARG A 757 13.17 0.94 12.88
CA ARG A 757 12.77 0.90 11.48
C ARG A 757 13.55 -0.16 10.71
N PHE A 758 14.86 -0.27 10.93
CA PHE A 758 15.67 -1.30 10.29
C PHE A 758 15.22 -2.70 10.71
N ASP A 759 14.98 -2.93 12.00
CA ASP A 759 14.53 -4.21 12.54
C ASP A 759 13.15 -4.60 12.00
N TYR A 760 12.24 -3.64 11.81
CA TYR A 760 10.98 -3.88 11.11
C TYR A 760 11.20 -4.46 9.70
N TRP A 761 12.09 -3.86 8.91
CA TRP A 761 12.35 -4.32 7.54
C TRP A 761 13.12 -5.64 7.51
N LEU A 762 14.11 -5.81 8.40
CA LEU A 762 14.83 -7.06 8.55
C LEU A 762 13.87 -8.21 8.92
N ASN A 763 12.96 -8.00 9.87
CA ASN A 763 11.96 -9.00 10.24
C ASN A 763 11.03 -9.37 9.06
N ASN A 764 10.65 -8.43 8.19
CA ASN A 764 9.87 -8.76 6.99
C ASN A 764 10.67 -9.61 5.99
N LEU A 765 11.96 -9.31 5.79
CA LEU A 765 12.84 -10.08 4.91
C LEU A 765 13.13 -11.48 5.48
N GLU A 766 13.30 -11.57 6.80
CA GLU A 766 13.46 -12.84 7.51
C GLU A 766 12.18 -13.68 7.50
N PHE A 767 11.02 -13.06 7.65
CA PHE A 767 9.73 -13.73 7.49
C PHE A 767 9.58 -14.31 6.08
N LEU A 768 9.92 -13.52 5.05
CA LEU A 768 9.93 -13.94 3.65
C LEU A 768 10.85 -15.17 3.43
N ARG A 769 12.04 -15.20 4.04
CA ARG A 769 12.96 -16.34 3.99
C ARG A 769 12.46 -17.55 4.78
N ALA A 770 11.98 -17.33 6.00
CA ALA A 770 11.51 -18.37 6.91
C ALA A 770 10.27 -19.09 6.37
N THR A 771 9.37 -18.37 5.69
CA THR A 771 8.23 -18.97 4.98
C THR A 771 8.70 -19.85 3.81
N GLY A 772 9.76 -19.48 3.09
CA GLY A 772 10.42 -20.36 2.11
C GLY A 772 10.84 -21.70 2.72
N ARG A 773 11.51 -21.67 3.87
CA ARG A 773 11.90 -22.90 4.61
C ARG A 773 10.69 -23.69 5.11
N MET A 774 9.69 -23.00 5.67
CA MET A 774 8.43 -23.61 6.13
C MET A 774 7.78 -24.42 5.02
N LYS A 775 7.71 -23.90 3.79
CA LYS A 775 7.15 -24.60 2.63
C LYS A 775 7.93 -25.87 2.25
N CYS A 776 9.26 -25.82 2.26
CA CYS A 776 10.10 -27.01 2.00
C CYS A 776 9.86 -28.10 3.05
N VAL A 777 9.87 -27.73 4.33
CA VAL A 777 9.65 -28.69 5.42
C VAL A 777 8.24 -29.25 5.37
N TRP A 778 7.24 -28.41 5.07
CA TRP A 778 5.86 -28.86 4.89
C TRP A 778 5.74 -29.93 3.80
N HIS A 779 6.42 -29.76 2.67
CA HIS A 779 6.46 -30.78 1.63
C HIS A 779 7.03 -32.12 2.14
N THR A 780 8.13 -32.07 2.89
CA THR A 780 8.72 -33.30 3.46
C THR A 780 7.81 -33.98 4.48
N TYR A 781 7.04 -33.21 5.26
CA TYR A 781 6.03 -33.75 6.17
C TYR A 781 4.88 -34.42 5.39
N ASN A 782 4.37 -33.78 4.34
CA ASN A 782 3.33 -34.35 3.49
C ASN A 782 3.79 -35.67 2.85
N ALA A 783 5.02 -35.73 2.32
CA ALA A 783 5.57 -36.97 1.78
C ALA A 783 5.69 -38.08 2.84
N ALA A 784 6.08 -37.72 4.08
CA ALA A 784 6.17 -38.68 5.18
C ALA A 784 4.80 -39.21 5.59
N ILE A 785 3.77 -38.36 5.69
CA ILE A 785 2.43 -38.80 6.09
C ILE A 785 1.77 -39.66 5.01
N GLU A 786 1.97 -39.37 3.72
CA GLU A 786 1.45 -40.22 2.64
C GLU A 786 2.09 -41.61 2.64
N ASN A 787 3.40 -41.71 2.95
CA ASN A 787 4.07 -43.00 3.15
C ASN A 787 3.49 -43.78 4.35
N VAL A 788 3.14 -43.08 5.43
CA VAL A 788 2.45 -43.69 6.58
C VAL A 788 1.06 -44.19 6.18
N LYS A 789 0.30 -43.43 5.39
CA LYS A 789 -1.05 -43.81 4.96
C LYS A 789 -1.05 -45.04 4.04
N ALA A 790 0.00 -45.21 3.24
CA ALA A 790 0.17 -46.36 2.37
C ALA A 790 0.46 -47.69 3.11
N GLU A 791 0.78 -47.64 4.41
CA GLU A 791 1.01 -48.86 5.20
C GLU A 791 -0.30 -49.48 5.69
N GLU A 792 -0.60 -50.70 5.23
CA GLU A 792 -1.83 -51.42 5.59
C GLU A 792 -1.75 -52.07 7.00
N ASN A 793 -0.55 -52.41 7.47
CA ASN A 793 -0.41 -53.04 8.79
C ASN A 793 -0.41 -51.97 9.89
N GLU A 794 -1.46 -51.94 10.72
CA GLU A 794 -1.63 -50.94 11.78
C GLU A 794 -0.44 -50.80 12.75
N ALA A 795 0.22 -51.90 13.14
CA ALA A 795 1.37 -51.84 14.03
C ALA A 795 2.61 -51.24 13.33
N LYS A 796 2.80 -51.59 12.05
CA LYS A 796 3.86 -51.01 11.21
C LYS A 796 3.56 -49.56 10.87
N LYS A 797 2.30 -49.21 10.59
CA LYS A 797 1.83 -47.85 10.32
C LYS A 797 2.15 -46.92 11.50
N ARG A 798 1.82 -47.33 12.72
CA ARG A 798 2.19 -46.63 13.96
C ARG A 798 3.70 -46.44 14.11
N ARG A 799 4.47 -47.49 13.86
CA ARG A 799 5.94 -47.44 13.95
C ARG A 799 6.53 -46.47 12.92
N VAL A 800 6.12 -46.57 11.66
CA VAL A 800 6.56 -45.67 10.58
C VAL A 800 6.16 -44.24 10.88
N ALA A 801 4.93 -43.99 11.35
CA ALA A 801 4.49 -42.65 11.75
C ALA A 801 5.40 -42.03 12.82
N ARG A 802 5.80 -42.83 13.82
CA ARG A 802 6.70 -42.38 14.89
C ARG A 802 8.13 -42.15 14.41
N GLU A 803 8.62 -42.98 13.49
CA GLU A 803 10.01 -42.92 12.98
C GLU A 803 10.20 -41.89 11.86
N THR A 804 9.15 -41.54 11.11
CA THR A 804 9.26 -40.67 9.91
C THR A 804 8.40 -39.41 10.00
N ALA A 805 7.09 -39.52 10.22
CA ALA A 805 6.18 -38.37 10.15
C ALA A 805 6.30 -37.45 11.39
N LEU A 806 6.41 -38.02 12.59
CA LEU A 806 6.52 -37.24 13.83
C LEU A 806 7.78 -36.34 13.87
N PRO A 807 9.00 -36.82 13.52
CA PRO A 807 10.16 -35.93 13.41
C PRO A 807 9.98 -34.79 12.41
N ARG A 808 9.33 -35.05 11.27
CA ARG A 808 9.04 -34.02 10.25
C ARG A 808 7.98 -33.02 10.71
N ARG A 809 7.00 -33.47 11.50
CA ARG A 809 6.04 -32.59 12.16
C ARG A 809 6.74 -31.61 13.11
N ILE A 810 7.67 -32.11 13.95
CA ILE A 810 8.46 -31.29 14.87
C ILE A 810 9.30 -30.26 14.09
N GLU A 811 9.91 -30.70 12.97
CA GLU A 811 10.65 -29.79 12.09
C GLU A 811 9.75 -28.69 11.49
N LEU A 812 8.54 -29.06 11.05
CA LEU A 812 7.56 -28.13 10.49
C LEU A 812 7.12 -27.10 11.54
N ILE A 813 6.79 -27.55 12.75
CA ILE A 813 6.43 -26.66 13.86
C ILE A 813 7.54 -25.64 14.12
N ARG A 814 8.80 -26.08 14.22
CA ARG A 814 9.93 -25.15 14.42
C ARG A 814 10.09 -24.15 13.28
N ALA A 815 9.86 -24.57 12.04
CA ALA A 815 9.91 -23.67 10.88
C ALA A 815 8.77 -22.64 10.90
N VAL A 816 7.57 -23.05 11.31
CA VAL A 816 6.42 -22.16 11.49
C VAL A 816 6.67 -21.17 12.61
N GLU A 817 7.12 -21.62 13.79
CA GLU A 817 7.40 -20.75 14.93
C GLU A 817 8.47 -19.70 14.60
N ALA A 818 9.50 -20.07 13.81
CA ALA A 818 10.50 -19.13 13.33
C ALA A 818 9.89 -18.07 12.40
N ALA A 819 9.12 -18.48 11.39
CA ALA A 819 8.43 -17.55 10.49
C ALA A 819 7.47 -16.64 11.28
N TYR A 820 6.65 -17.22 12.14
CA TYR A 820 5.64 -16.49 12.88
C TYR A 820 6.26 -15.51 13.88
N GLY A 821 7.36 -15.86 14.54
CA GLY A 821 8.13 -14.96 15.40
C GLY A 821 8.61 -13.69 14.66
N TYR A 822 9.10 -13.85 13.42
CA TYR A 822 9.46 -12.70 12.59
C TYR A 822 8.25 -11.85 12.21
N LEU A 823 7.13 -12.47 11.81
CA LEU A 823 5.87 -11.75 11.52
C LEU A 823 5.38 -10.97 12.74
N LEU A 824 5.34 -11.58 13.93
CA LEU A 824 4.97 -10.90 15.16
C LEU A 824 5.89 -9.70 15.41
N GLY A 825 7.18 -9.82 15.09
CA GLY A 825 8.18 -8.76 15.09
C GLY A 825 7.92 -7.57 14.16
N THR A 826 6.97 -7.66 13.22
CA THR A 826 6.58 -6.56 12.30
C THR A 826 5.29 -5.86 12.70
N VAL A 827 4.47 -6.47 13.58
CA VAL A 827 3.14 -5.95 13.91
C VAL A 827 3.24 -4.57 14.56
N THR A 828 2.74 -3.55 13.85
CA THR A 828 2.60 -2.16 14.36
C THR A 828 1.33 -1.45 13.89
N THR A 829 0.52 -2.10 13.06
CA THR A 829 -0.73 -1.58 12.47
C THR A 829 -1.79 -2.67 12.52
N SER A 830 -3.07 -2.29 12.43
CA SER A 830 -4.19 -3.24 12.33
C SER A 830 -4.04 -4.18 11.14
N GLY A 831 -3.55 -3.68 9.99
CA GLY A 831 -3.29 -4.55 8.83
C GLY A 831 -2.26 -5.65 9.07
N ALA A 832 -1.20 -5.39 9.86
CA ALA A 832 -0.24 -6.43 10.23
C ALA A 832 -0.83 -7.44 11.25
N MET A 833 -1.76 -7.00 12.10
CA MET A 833 -2.59 -7.92 12.89
C MET A 833 -3.50 -8.76 11.99
N GLY A 834 -4.00 -8.20 10.88
CA GLY A 834 -4.74 -8.93 9.85
C GLY A 834 -3.91 -10.05 9.22
N THR A 835 -2.65 -9.78 8.88
CA THR A 835 -1.72 -10.82 8.38
C THR A 835 -1.51 -11.95 9.38
N THR A 836 -1.48 -11.63 10.68
CA THR A 836 -1.43 -12.63 11.77
C THR A 836 -2.70 -13.49 11.75
N ALA A 837 -3.88 -12.87 11.65
CA ALA A 837 -5.15 -13.57 11.57
C ALA A 837 -5.31 -14.42 10.29
N ASN A 838 -4.70 -14.01 9.18
CA ASN A 838 -4.64 -14.79 7.96
C ASN A 838 -3.89 -16.11 8.18
N LEU A 839 -2.68 -16.09 8.77
CA LEU A 839 -2.00 -17.36 9.06
C LEU A 839 -2.84 -18.28 9.97
N GLU A 840 -3.43 -17.73 11.03
CA GLU A 840 -4.20 -18.46 12.04
C GLU A 840 -5.52 -19.04 11.55
N GLY A 841 -6.26 -18.25 10.77
CA GLY A 841 -7.60 -18.58 10.28
C GLY A 841 -7.59 -19.24 8.89
N HIS A 842 -6.58 -18.99 8.06
CA HIS A 842 -6.54 -19.45 6.67
C HIS A 842 -5.49 -20.55 6.45
N THR A 843 -4.25 -20.35 6.88
CA THR A 843 -3.14 -21.28 6.56
C THR A 843 -3.02 -22.44 7.56
N PHE A 844 -3.01 -22.15 8.86
CA PHE A 844 -2.79 -23.15 9.91
C PHE A 844 -3.83 -24.26 9.98
N PRO A 845 -5.13 -24.02 9.73
CA PRO A 845 -6.13 -25.09 9.76
C PRO A 845 -5.84 -26.23 8.77
N GLY A 846 -5.39 -25.89 7.55
CA GLY A 846 -5.05 -26.84 6.51
C GLY A 846 -3.64 -27.42 6.64
N MET A 847 -2.68 -26.61 7.10
CA MET A 847 -1.27 -26.99 7.18
C MET A 847 -0.92 -27.75 8.46
N LEU A 848 -1.53 -27.41 9.60
CA LEU A 848 -1.09 -27.83 10.92
C LEU A 848 -2.18 -28.53 11.74
N ASP A 849 -3.39 -27.97 11.78
CA ASP A 849 -4.41 -28.44 12.73
C ASP A 849 -4.97 -29.80 12.29
N LYS A 850 -5.58 -29.88 11.10
CA LYS A 850 -6.12 -31.15 10.57
C LYS A 850 -5.05 -32.22 10.38
N PRO A 851 -3.85 -31.94 9.80
CA PRO A 851 -2.81 -32.95 9.69
C PRO A 851 -2.22 -33.39 11.03
N GLY A 852 -2.24 -32.51 12.05
CA GLY A 852 -1.81 -32.85 13.41
C GLY A 852 -2.78 -33.80 14.11
N GLU A 853 -4.09 -33.55 13.98
CA GLU A 853 -5.14 -34.46 14.46
C GLU A 853 -5.03 -35.85 13.81
N GLU A 854 -4.82 -35.90 12.49
CA GLU A 854 -4.63 -37.16 11.75
C GLU A 854 -3.41 -37.94 12.26
N LEU A 855 -2.27 -37.26 12.47
CA LEU A 855 -1.07 -37.90 13.00
C LEU A 855 -1.28 -38.45 14.42
N ALA A 856 -1.95 -37.69 15.31
CA ALA A 856 -2.28 -38.15 16.65
C ALA A 856 -3.17 -39.40 16.63
N GLN A 857 -4.17 -39.43 15.75
CA GLN A 857 -5.04 -40.59 15.56
C GLN A 857 -4.26 -41.82 15.08
N ILE A 858 -3.35 -41.64 14.10
CA ILE A 858 -2.50 -42.74 13.61
C ILE A 858 -1.60 -43.28 14.71
N LEU A 859 -0.97 -42.41 15.51
CA LEU A 859 -0.09 -42.81 16.62
C LEU A 859 -0.86 -43.49 17.76
N GLY A 860 -2.13 -43.12 17.96
CA GLY A 860 -2.97 -43.58 19.07
C GLY A 860 -2.65 -42.89 20.40
N GLU A 861 -1.99 -41.74 20.35
CA GLU A 861 -1.61 -40.92 21.51
C GLU A 861 -1.57 -39.42 21.13
N PRO A 862 -1.69 -38.49 22.10
CA PRO A 862 -1.51 -37.07 21.82
C PRO A 862 -0.12 -36.75 21.27
N LEU A 863 -0.03 -35.71 20.42
CA LEU A 863 1.26 -35.21 19.94
C LEU A 863 2.10 -34.67 21.11
N PRO A 864 3.43 -34.88 21.11
CA PRO A 864 4.31 -34.25 22.09
C PRO A 864 4.29 -32.72 21.93
N ALA A 865 4.72 -32.00 22.97
CA ALA A 865 4.67 -30.54 23.01
C ALA A 865 5.48 -29.88 21.88
N ASP A 866 6.60 -30.47 21.46
CA ASP A 866 7.44 -29.98 20.36
C ASP A 866 6.88 -30.29 18.96
N ALA A 867 5.78 -31.03 18.88
CA ALA A 867 5.00 -31.28 17.66
C ALA A 867 3.71 -30.42 17.60
N GLN A 868 3.59 -29.43 18.47
CA GLN A 868 2.50 -28.45 18.54
C GLN A 868 3.09 -27.03 18.62
N LEU A 869 2.35 -26.03 18.13
CA LEU A 869 2.79 -24.63 18.29
C LEU A 869 2.73 -24.24 19.77
N ARG A 870 3.75 -23.53 20.24
CA ARG A 870 3.72 -22.96 21.58
C ARG A 870 2.63 -21.91 21.75
N GLU A 871 2.24 -21.67 23.00
CA GLU A 871 1.29 -20.61 23.37
C GLU A 871 1.99 -19.29 23.73
N THR A 872 3.25 -19.33 24.13
CA THR A 872 3.99 -18.17 24.68
C THR A 872 4.73 -17.37 23.61
N TYR A 873 4.85 -16.06 23.84
CA TYR A 873 5.70 -15.19 23.03
C TYR A 873 7.15 -15.25 23.50
N GLU A 874 8.10 -15.48 22.59
CA GLU A 874 9.56 -15.50 22.88
C GLU A 874 10.34 -14.35 22.25
N GLY A 875 9.66 -13.44 21.55
CA GLY A 875 10.32 -12.27 20.99
C GLY A 875 10.57 -11.18 22.04
N PRO A 876 11.30 -10.11 21.68
CA PRO A 876 11.51 -8.98 22.57
C PRO A 876 10.19 -8.27 22.88
N ALA A 877 10.00 -7.83 24.13
CA ALA A 877 8.83 -7.05 24.54
C ALA A 877 8.64 -5.78 23.69
N ARG A 878 7.41 -5.54 23.22
CA ARG A 878 7.08 -4.46 22.27
C ARG A 878 5.75 -3.80 22.59
N LEU A 879 5.69 -2.49 22.35
CA LEU A 879 4.45 -1.71 22.39
C LEU A 879 3.92 -1.49 20.98
N VAL A 880 2.64 -1.79 20.78
CA VAL A 880 1.91 -1.61 19.53
C VAL A 880 0.88 -0.49 19.73
N VAL A 881 0.99 0.57 18.94
CA VAL A 881 0.04 1.68 18.87
C VAL A 881 -0.41 1.79 17.41
N THR A 882 -1.61 1.28 17.09
CA THR A 882 -2.04 1.12 15.70
C THR A 882 -2.47 2.42 15.05
N ALA A 883 -3.04 3.35 15.81
CA ALA A 883 -3.44 4.68 15.34
C ALA A 883 -2.44 5.76 15.76
N LYS A 884 -1.55 6.15 14.83
CA LYS A 884 -0.55 7.21 15.07
C LYS A 884 -1.09 8.59 14.71
N ARG A 885 -2.08 9.10 15.45
CA ARG A 885 -2.66 10.42 15.21
C ARG A 885 -1.56 11.50 15.25
N THR A 886 -1.46 12.29 14.18
CA THR A 886 -0.53 13.43 14.08
C THR A 886 -1.23 14.78 14.22
N CYS A 887 -2.56 14.80 14.16
CA CYS A 887 -3.37 15.97 14.38
C CYS A 887 -4.74 15.64 15.00
N LEU A 888 -5.31 16.61 15.69
CA LEU A 888 -6.62 16.52 16.37
C LEU A 888 -7.45 17.76 16.11
N GLY A 889 -8.77 17.61 16.04
CA GLY A 889 -9.67 18.76 16.15
C GLY A 889 -9.53 19.45 17.51
N SER A 890 -9.82 20.75 17.57
CA SER A 890 -9.67 21.55 18.80
C SER A 890 -10.49 21.06 20.01
N ALA A 891 -11.59 20.35 19.76
CA ALA A 891 -12.45 19.74 20.78
C ALA A 891 -12.28 18.21 20.89
N GLU A 892 -11.37 17.63 20.11
CA GLU A 892 -11.15 16.18 20.06
C GLU A 892 -10.14 15.76 21.16
N PRO A 893 -10.44 14.74 21.99
CA PRO A 893 -9.45 14.16 22.90
C PRO A 893 -8.42 13.33 22.13
N LEU A 894 -7.24 13.14 22.70
CA LEU A 894 -6.32 12.10 22.26
C LEU A 894 -6.66 10.79 23.00
N ALA A 895 -7.36 9.88 22.33
CA ALA A 895 -7.57 8.52 22.81
C ALA A 895 -6.45 7.60 22.30
N LEU A 896 -5.81 6.87 23.21
CA LEU A 896 -4.72 5.95 22.89
C LEU A 896 -5.13 4.52 23.21
N LYS A 897 -4.96 3.62 22.25
CA LYS A 897 -4.98 2.17 22.43
C LYS A 897 -3.55 1.65 22.32
N VAL A 898 -3.04 1.06 23.39
CA VAL A 898 -1.67 0.55 23.48
C VAL A 898 -1.72 -0.92 23.81
N THR A 899 -1.16 -1.76 22.93
CA THR A 899 -1.07 -3.21 23.17
C THR A 899 0.36 -3.59 23.50
N LEU A 900 0.52 -4.41 24.54
CA LEU A 900 1.82 -4.97 24.91
C LEU A 900 1.91 -6.41 24.38
N LEU A 901 2.96 -6.68 23.60
CA LEU A 901 3.38 -8.02 23.25
C LEU A 901 4.63 -8.36 24.06
N ASP A 902 4.52 -9.33 24.96
CA ASP A 902 5.55 -9.71 25.93
C ASP A 902 5.34 -11.17 26.38
N GLU A 903 6.38 -11.80 26.94
CA GLU A 903 6.33 -13.18 27.44
C GLU A 903 5.30 -13.32 28.58
N ILE A 904 5.29 -12.34 29.50
CA ILE A 904 4.40 -12.31 30.65
C ILE A 904 3.43 -11.12 30.52
N PRO A 905 2.11 -11.35 30.49
CA PRO A 905 1.10 -10.30 30.58
C PRO A 905 1.28 -9.41 31.82
N LEU A 906 1.21 -8.10 31.66
CA LEU A 906 1.27 -7.15 32.79
C LEU A 906 0.02 -7.21 33.68
N GLY A 907 -1.13 -7.58 33.12
CA GLY A 907 -2.42 -7.55 33.80
C GLY A 907 -2.80 -6.16 34.31
N ALA A 908 -3.72 -6.09 35.27
CA ALA A 908 -4.18 -4.81 35.82
C ALA A 908 -3.18 -4.15 36.78
N ALA A 909 -2.13 -4.87 37.20
CA ALA A 909 -1.29 -4.53 38.35
C ALA A 909 0.09 -3.95 37.99
N ALA A 910 0.53 -4.01 36.72
CA ALA A 910 1.84 -3.51 36.32
C ALA A 910 1.74 -2.24 35.46
N GLY A 911 2.38 -1.18 35.97
CA GLY A 911 2.22 0.20 35.54
C GLY A 911 2.93 0.52 34.24
N GLY A 912 2.17 1.14 33.34
CA GLY A 912 2.69 1.97 32.26
C GLY A 912 1.97 3.31 32.27
N ALA A 913 2.55 4.30 31.60
CA ALA A 913 1.95 5.61 31.51
C ALA A 913 2.24 6.30 30.18
N VAL A 914 1.34 7.22 29.85
CA VAL A 914 1.54 8.21 28.80
C VAL A 914 2.14 9.45 29.44
N HIS A 915 3.33 9.81 28.99
CA HIS A 915 4.02 11.03 29.36
C HIS A 915 3.78 12.06 28.26
N TRP A 916 3.18 13.20 28.58
CA TRP A 916 2.82 14.21 27.60
C TRP A 916 3.05 15.64 28.11
N ARG A 917 3.25 16.58 27.20
CA ARG A 917 3.40 18.02 27.51
C ARG A 917 3.05 18.87 26.31
N ALA A 918 2.84 20.18 26.49
CA ALA A 918 2.78 21.08 25.34
C ALA A 918 4.18 21.19 24.71
N LEU A 919 4.26 21.39 23.39
CA LEU A 919 5.55 21.55 22.72
C LEU A 919 6.38 22.65 23.38
N GLY A 920 7.65 22.35 23.68
CA GLY A 920 8.60 23.26 24.31
C GLY A 920 8.46 23.45 25.83
N GLU A 921 7.48 22.82 26.49
CA GLU A 921 7.48 22.75 27.96
C GLU A 921 8.54 21.74 28.44
N ASP A 922 9.14 21.95 29.61
CA ASP A 922 10.14 21.02 30.15
C ASP A 922 9.50 19.79 30.81
N ALA A 923 8.47 20.00 31.63
CA ALA A 923 7.91 18.96 32.50
C ALA A 923 6.81 18.15 31.81
N TYR A 924 6.93 16.82 31.86
CA TYR A 924 5.88 15.90 31.43
C TYR A 924 4.78 15.77 32.49
N ARG A 925 3.54 15.84 32.03
CA ARG A 925 2.36 15.34 32.72
C ARG A 925 2.24 13.84 32.47
N VAL A 926 1.70 13.11 33.44
CA VAL A 926 1.64 11.64 33.40
C VAL A 926 0.18 11.19 33.48
N LYS A 927 -0.22 10.31 32.56
CA LYS A 927 -1.53 9.63 32.56
C LYS A 927 -1.30 8.13 32.66
N PRO A 928 -1.79 7.45 33.71
CA PRO A 928 -1.64 6.02 33.82
C PRO A 928 -2.39 5.30 32.71
N LEU A 929 -1.79 4.23 32.17
CA LEU A 929 -2.47 3.30 31.30
C LEU A 929 -3.49 2.48 32.12
N GLN A 930 -4.71 2.36 31.60
CA GLN A 930 -5.77 1.56 32.19
C GLN A 930 -5.96 0.28 31.38
N LEU A 931 -5.99 -0.88 32.03
CA LEU A 931 -6.25 -2.14 31.34
C LEU A 931 -7.66 -2.09 30.73
N SER A 932 -7.74 -2.28 29.40
CA SER A 932 -9.01 -2.40 28.68
C SER A 932 -9.45 -3.86 28.63
N ALA A 933 -8.61 -4.74 28.09
CA ALA A 933 -8.80 -6.20 28.05
C ALA A 933 -7.50 -6.90 27.66
N ARG A 934 -7.28 -8.11 28.17
CA ARG A 934 -6.06 -8.92 27.92
C ARG A 934 -4.76 -8.12 28.11
N ASN A 935 -4.07 -7.80 27.02
CA ASN A 935 -2.83 -7.01 27.00
C ASN A 935 -2.98 -5.65 26.31
N THR A 936 -4.22 -5.18 26.15
CA THR A 936 -4.55 -3.89 25.58
C THR A 936 -4.94 -2.90 26.66
N TYR A 937 -4.30 -1.74 26.64
CA TYR A 937 -4.46 -0.64 27.58
C TYR A 937 -4.97 0.61 26.88
N ARG A 938 -5.65 1.46 27.63
CA ARG A 938 -6.17 2.75 27.16
C ARG A 938 -5.68 3.89 28.04
N ALA A 939 -5.48 5.04 27.41
CA ALA A 939 -5.32 6.31 28.09
C ALA A 939 -5.94 7.42 27.25
N GLU A 940 -6.45 8.45 27.92
CA GLU A 940 -7.05 9.61 27.27
C GLU A 940 -6.43 10.90 27.81
N ILE A 941 -6.05 11.78 26.89
CA ILE A 941 -5.72 13.17 27.18
C ILE A 941 -6.88 14.02 26.64
N THR A 942 -7.62 14.65 27.55
CA THR A 942 -8.84 15.37 27.18
C THR A 942 -8.54 16.65 26.40
N ALA A 943 -9.46 17.09 25.54
CA ALA A 943 -9.33 18.37 24.83
C ALA A 943 -9.15 19.57 25.78
N ALA A 944 -9.77 19.52 26.96
CA ALA A 944 -9.62 20.54 28.01
C ALA A 944 -8.19 20.60 28.58
N GLU A 945 -7.53 19.46 28.75
CA GLU A 945 -6.15 19.39 29.20
C GLU A 945 -5.16 19.90 28.14
N ILE A 946 -5.41 19.55 26.88
CA ILE A 946 -4.65 20.03 25.70
C ILE A 946 -4.79 21.56 25.59
N SER A 947 -6.02 22.07 25.76
CA SER A 947 -6.33 23.50 25.73
C SER A 947 -5.93 24.19 24.42
N GLY A 948 -6.14 23.49 23.29
CA GLY A 948 -5.82 24.01 21.95
C GLY A 948 -4.32 24.18 21.63
N ARG A 949 -3.44 23.69 22.51
CA ARG A 949 -1.98 23.71 22.33
C ARG A 949 -1.53 22.47 21.56
N ASP A 950 -0.46 22.62 20.77
CA ASP A 950 0.20 21.48 20.16
C ASP A 950 0.99 20.74 21.25
N ILE A 951 0.98 19.41 21.21
CA ILE A 951 1.56 18.55 22.26
C ILE A 951 2.56 17.55 21.70
N GLU A 952 3.38 17.02 22.57
CA GLU A 952 4.15 15.79 22.34
C GLU A 952 3.89 14.77 23.45
N TYR A 953 4.02 13.49 23.12
CA TYR A 953 3.87 12.41 24.07
C TYR A 953 4.70 11.17 23.72
N TYR A 954 4.96 10.36 24.73
CA TYR A 954 5.46 9.01 24.58
C TYR A 954 4.78 8.09 25.59
N VAL A 955 4.80 6.79 25.30
CA VAL A 955 4.33 5.74 26.19
C VAL A 955 5.53 5.05 26.81
N GLU A 956 5.49 4.80 28.11
CA GLU A 956 6.50 4.06 28.84
C GLU A 956 5.86 2.91 29.62
N VAL A 957 6.47 1.73 29.54
CA VAL A 957 6.02 0.51 30.21
C VAL A 957 7.23 -0.23 30.76
N VAL A 958 7.12 -0.82 31.94
CA VAL A 958 8.11 -1.77 32.47
C VAL A 958 7.66 -3.18 32.08
N ALA A 959 8.38 -3.79 31.13
CA ALA A 959 8.12 -5.12 30.61
C ALA A 959 8.63 -6.23 31.55
N SER A 960 8.30 -7.48 31.20
CA SER A 960 8.86 -8.67 31.82
C SER A 960 10.40 -8.60 31.87
N GLY A 961 11.00 -9.12 32.96
CA GLY A 961 12.43 -8.97 33.23
C GLY A 961 12.87 -7.57 33.71
N GLY A 962 11.94 -6.64 33.94
CA GLY A 962 12.22 -5.32 34.54
C GLY A 962 12.76 -4.28 33.55
N LYS A 963 12.67 -4.55 32.25
CA LYS A 963 13.17 -3.65 31.19
C LYS A 963 12.13 -2.58 30.86
N THR A 964 12.52 -1.31 30.92
CA THR A 964 11.69 -0.21 30.43
C THR A 964 11.69 -0.18 28.91
N ILE A 965 10.50 -0.21 28.31
CA ILE A 965 10.29 -0.03 26.87
C ILE A 965 9.46 1.22 26.62
N ARG A 966 9.71 1.89 25.48
CA ARG A 966 9.07 3.15 25.11
C ARG A 966 8.54 3.14 23.70
N TRP A 967 7.47 3.89 23.48
CA TRP A 967 6.95 4.20 22.15
C TRP A 967 6.79 5.73 22.00
N PRO A 968 7.33 6.34 20.92
CA PRO A 968 8.20 5.73 19.91
C PRO A 968 9.56 5.31 20.51
N ALA A 969 10.29 4.43 19.82
CA ALA A 969 11.59 3.92 20.30
C ALA A 969 12.66 5.01 20.54
N SER A 970 12.49 6.17 19.90
CA SER A 970 13.34 7.35 20.05
C SER A 970 13.05 8.18 21.31
N ALA A 971 12.01 7.87 22.07
CA ALA A 971 11.62 8.60 23.27
C ALA A 971 12.60 8.41 24.44
N PRO A 972 12.75 9.41 25.34
CA PRO A 972 12.04 10.69 25.37
C PRO A 972 12.66 11.77 24.46
N ARG A 973 13.74 11.45 23.74
CA ARG A 973 14.49 12.41 22.93
C ARG A 973 13.71 12.91 21.72
N ILE A 974 13.03 12.01 21.01
CA ILE A 974 12.09 12.37 19.93
C ILE A 974 10.80 11.60 20.22
N ASN A 975 9.72 12.35 20.42
CA ASN A 975 8.41 11.85 20.83
C ASN A 975 7.39 11.93 19.68
N GLN A 976 6.22 11.33 19.87
CA GLN A 976 5.11 11.52 18.94
C GLN A 976 4.52 12.92 19.16
N THR A 977 4.39 13.70 18.09
CA THR A 977 3.84 15.06 18.14
C THR A 977 2.44 15.13 17.53
N VAL A 978 1.58 15.94 18.13
CA VAL A 978 0.20 16.17 17.70
C VAL A 978 -0.07 17.66 17.57
N VAL A 979 -0.49 18.09 16.40
CA VAL A 979 -0.83 19.49 16.10
C VAL A 979 -2.35 19.66 16.06
N ILE A 980 -2.85 20.78 16.61
CA ILE A 980 -4.28 21.05 16.58
C ILE A 980 -4.68 21.55 15.19
N ALA A 981 -5.55 20.77 14.55
CA ALA A 981 -6.10 20.97 13.22
C ALA A 981 -7.27 21.97 13.23
N PRO A 982 -7.62 22.53 12.05
CA PRO A 982 -8.75 23.44 11.83
C PRO A 982 -10.11 22.96 12.36
#